data_AF-A0A0L0SHU4-F1
#
_entry.id   AF-A0A0L0SHU4-F1
#
_cell.length_a   1.000
_cell.length_b   1.000
_cell.length_c   1.000
_cell.angle_alpha   90.00
_cell.angle_beta   90.00
_cell.angle_gamma   90.00
#
_symmetry.space_group_name_H-M   'P 1'
#
loop_
_entity.id
_entity.type
_entity.pdbx_description
1 polymer ?
#
loop_
_entity_poly.entity_id
_entity_poly.type
_entity_poly.pdbx_seq_one_letter_code
_entity_poly.pdbx_strand_id
1 'polypeptide(L)'
;MSAPDPPPPPPRSAAKTPATAPPAAVAQVALPLPAEIMEMADAETACTYCGVSYLILSRMDALQREFARLERELDDRKQYAVEKPALEAELDQAWGAVKALTSRALDAEQERDDAVSANVMLRKHMGISAAALTQRSRNLAALEAAREHIYTRLGSARAEVRALKSVIADQRRSIVQIVAECKSFADAAVQQVVCDLEAKAQERLRGQHAELQAHADRAREVDRLQYQQQLQAVDDRCVKLERQIADLKKERVDTEQLHLVEKEEQASLLQDLDQANQETRQELDQLRTERTAFAAENKALAGRVTLLESILGRANMDLDQEHAAKRAALAQIQQLQDSLAAARATQSLSVGQKDAMIDSLRQHLAAAERDRQSLARDLDETVVAHQSRIADLQAAFQQKLAAAVAESGTQWRAQCEKQVDVARRETAHAVRECQRLMAQVEVVEKEAKERMCGEEARVAKVGEEGREAMRKLTVVERELTKARHHLAQLQTRARDHESTIASLTAAIQRHEAAASQRDLTASRDAAAQCQRDRAAWAAARTALEEELQVLKDTIRHECAERVALVEQLDALKEENMRRGSADSGLNEDRATPHHEDVEVAEKGPVDALAHMFESKMGVASAKKAQKLRRMQRRT
;
A
#
# COMPACT_ATOMS: atom_id res chain seq x y z
N MET A 1 4.64 40.16 12.14
CA MET A 1 5.38 40.77 11.01
C MET A 1 6.75 40.10 10.93
N SER A 2 7.34 40.04 9.74
CA SER A 2 8.43 39.15 9.29
C SER A 2 7.96 37.76 8.82
N ALA A 3 7.71 37.66 7.51
CA ALA A 3 7.49 36.41 6.78
C ALA A 3 8.84 35.84 6.31
N PRO A 4 9.06 34.51 6.34
CA PRO A 4 10.21 33.91 5.67
C PRO A 4 9.89 33.51 4.22
N ASP A 5 10.93 33.59 3.40
CA ASP A 5 10.95 33.66 1.93
C ASP A 5 10.35 32.46 1.17
N PRO A 6 9.84 32.69 -0.07
CA PRO A 6 9.43 31.61 -0.96
C PRO A 6 10.64 30.86 -1.55
N PRO A 7 10.53 29.55 -1.82
CA PRO A 7 11.61 28.74 -2.39
C PRO A 7 11.93 29.13 -3.84
N PRO A 8 13.20 28.95 -4.28
CA PRO A 8 13.64 29.31 -5.63
C PRO A 8 13.01 28.41 -6.71
N PRO A 9 12.79 28.95 -7.93
CA PRO A 9 12.23 28.18 -9.04
C PRO A 9 13.21 27.12 -9.58
N PRO A 10 12.70 26.03 -10.20
CA PRO A 10 13.56 25.01 -10.80
C PRO A 10 14.33 25.56 -12.01
N PRO A 11 15.57 25.09 -12.26
CA PRO A 11 16.34 25.53 -13.41
C PRO A 11 15.66 25.09 -14.72
N ARG A 12 15.50 26.07 -15.60
CA ARG A 12 14.97 25.93 -16.94
C ARG A 12 15.78 24.94 -17.77
N SER A 13 15.05 23.99 -18.35
CA SER A 13 15.36 23.31 -19.60
C SER A 13 15.83 24.32 -20.67
N ALA A 14 17.10 24.23 -21.07
CA ALA A 14 17.64 24.77 -22.31
C ALA A 14 19.08 24.29 -22.56
N ALA A 15 19.22 23.13 -23.22
CA ALA A 15 20.38 22.83 -24.05
C ALA A 15 19.89 21.98 -25.24
N LYS A 16 19.26 22.69 -26.18
CA LYS A 16 18.92 22.20 -27.51
C LYS A 16 20.22 22.09 -28.30
N THR A 17 20.88 20.95 -28.23
CA THR A 17 21.94 20.57 -29.16
C THR A 17 21.32 20.38 -30.55
N PRO A 18 21.91 20.93 -31.63
CA PRO A 18 21.44 20.68 -32.97
C PRO A 18 21.69 19.19 -33.27
N ALA A 19 20.62 18.49 -33.59
CA ALA A 19 20.68 17.16 -34.17
C ALA A 19 21.42 17.26 -35.51
N THR A 20 22.72 16.95 -35.49
CA THR A 20 23.47 16.62 -36.69
C THR A 20 22.86 15.32 -37.21
N ALA A 21 22.02 15.44 -38.23
CA ALA A 21 21.42 14.32 -38.91
C ALA A 21 22.54 13.36 -39.36
N PRO A 22 22.48 12.06 -38.98
CA PRO A 22 23.37 11.09 -39.57
C PRO A 22 23.11 11.04 -41.08
N PRO A 23 24.14 10.99 -41.94
CA PRO A 23 23.94 10.83 -43.37
C PRO A 23 23.11 9.57 -43.58
N ALA A 24 22.03 9.73 -44.36
CA ALA A 24 21.10 8.67 -44.69
C ALA A 24 21.87 7.38 -45.03
N ALA A 25 21.76 6.39 -44.15
CA ALA A 25 22.22 5.04 -44.43
C ALA A 25 21.47 4.59 -45.69
N VAL A 26 22.20 4.59 -46.80
CA VAL A 26 21.80 3.89 -48.02
C VAL A 26 21.62 2.44 -47.59
N ALA A 27 20.38 2.04 -47.40
CA ALA A 27 20.01 0.66 -47.18
C ALA A 27 20.38 -0.11 -48.45
N GLN A 28 21.64 -0.53 -48.53
CA GLN A 28 22.06 -1.56 -49.45
C GLN A 28 21.31 -2.82 -49.03
N VAL A 29 20.23 -3.08 -49.76
CA VAL A 29 19.51 -4.35 -49.72
C VAL A 29 20.54 -5.41 -50.10
N ALA A 30 21.13 -6.04 -49.09
CA ALA A 30 22.02 -7.18 -49.25
C ALA A 30 21.16 -8.36 -49.67
N LEU A 31 20.89 -8.45 -50.97
CA LEU A 31 20.45 -9.68 -51.59
C LEU A 31 21.54 -10.73 -51.32
N PRO A 32 21.20 -11.91 -50.78
CA PRO A 32 22.17 -12.96 -50.59
C PRO A 32 22.85 -13.25 -51.93
N LEU A 33 24.17 -13.43 -51.91
CA LEU A 33 24.93 -13.83 -53.10
C LEU A 33 24.28 -15.10 -53.67
N PRO A 34 24.11 -15.20 -55.01
CA PRO A 34 23.57 -16.39 -55.66
C PRO A 34 24.25 -17.66 -55.17
N ALA A 35 23.47 -18.72 -54.96
CA ALA A 35 23.95 -19.97 -54.38
C ALA A 35 25.16 -20.54 -55.13
N GLU A 36 25.26 -20.31 -56.45
CA GLU A 36 26.40 -20.73 -57.25
C GLU A 36 27.73 -20.12 -56.77
N ILE A 37 27.75 -18.86 -56.31
CA ILE A 37 28.99 -18.19 -55.86
C ILE A 37 29.41 -18.68 -54.46
N MET A 38 28.46 -19.14 -53.65
CA MET A 38 28.75 -19.72 -52.33
C MET A 38 29.33 -21.13 -52.40
N GLU A 39 29.08 -21.86 -53.50
CA GLU A 39 29.54 -23.23 -53.71
C GLU A 39 30.88 -23.32 -54.48
N MET A 40 31.35 -22.20 -55.05
CA MET A 40 32.64 -22.14 -55.75
C MET A 40 33.83 -22.31 -54.80
N ALA A 41 34.85 -23.04 -55.24
CA ALA A 41 36.08 -23.21 -54.49
C ALA A 41 36.84 -21.86 -54.37
N ASP A 42 37.58 -21.65 -53.28
CA ASP A 42 38.29 -20.39 -53.00
C ASP A 42 39.23 -19.93 -54.14
N ALA A 43 39.74 -20.88 -54.94
CA ALA A 43 40.58 -20.62 -56.09
C ALA A 43 39.82 -20.06 -57.31
N GLU A 44 38.51 -20.28 -57.39
CA GLU A 44 37.65 -19.88 -58.51
C GLU A 44 36.96 -18.53 -58.26
N THR A 45 36.86 -18.09 -57.01
CA THR A 45 36.25 -16.81 -56.60
C THR A 45 37.23 -15.64 -56.58
N ALA A 46 38.53 -15.91 -56.76
CA ALA A 46 39.57 -14.89 -56.90
C ALA A 46 39.48 -14.24 -58.28
N CYS A 47 39.37 -12.91 -58.31
CA CYS A 47 39.48 -12.16 -59.55
C CYS A 47 40.83 -12.46 -60.22
N THR A 48 40.83 -12.99 -61.44
CA THR A 48 42.05 -13.33 -62.21
C THR A 48 42.97 -12.14 -62.45
N TYR A 49 42.48 -10.91 -62.35
CA TYR A 49 43.25 -9.69 -62.58
C TYR A 49 43.86 -9.06 -61.31
N CYS A 50 43.26 -9.28 -60.13
CA CYS A 50 43.76 -8.66 -58.87
C CYS A 50 43.96 -9.64 -57.71
N GLY A 51 43.62 -10.92 -57.86
CA GLY A 51 43.81 -11.97 -56.85
C GLY A 51 42.91 -11.86 -55.62
N VAL A 52 42.05 -10.84 -55.54
CA VAL A 52 41.14 -10.64 -54.40
C VAL A 52 39.90 -11.50 -54.61
N SER A 53 39.66 -12.44 -53.69
CA SER A 53 38.44 -13.24 -53.67
C SER A 53 37.25 -12.40 -53.21
N TYR A 54 36.16 -12.43 -53.97
CA TYR A 54 34.90 -11.78 -53.61
C TYR A 54 34.35 -12.28 -52.26
N LEU A 55 34.69 -13.50 -51.84
CA LEU A 55 34.38 -14.04 -50.51
C LEU A 55 35.13 -13.31 -49.40
N ILE A 56 36.37 -12.88 -49.64
CA ILE A 56 37.14 -12.10 -48.67
C ILE A 56 36.49 -10.74 -48.45
N LEU A 57 36.07 -10.06 -49.52
CA LEU A 57 35.38 -8.78 -49.44
C LEU A 57 34.05 -8.89 -48.67
N SER A 58 33.21 -9.88 -49.00
CA SER A 58 31.92 -10.05 -48.31
C SER A 58 32.10 -10.38 -46.82
N ARG A 59 33.13 -11.17 -46.49
CA ARG A 59 33.48 -11.50 -45.10
C ARG A 59 34.06 -10.32 -44.36
N MET A 60 34.83 -9.46 -45.03
CA MET A 60 35.34 -8.22 -44.44
C MET A 60 34.20 -7.25 -44.15
N ASP A 61 33.23 -7.12 -45.06
CA ASP A 61 32.03 -6.29 -44.86
C ASP A 61 31.13 -6.82 -43.73
N ALA A 62 31.02 -8.15 -43.59
CA ALA A 62 30.31 -8.77 -42.48
C ALA A 62 31.01 -8.49 -41.13
N LEU A 63 32.34 -8.60 -41.11
CA LEU A 63 33.14 -8.26 -39.93
C LEU A 63 33.03 -6.77 -39.58
N GLN A 64 33.08 -5.87 -40.55
CA GLN A 64 32.89 -4.43 -40.32
C GLN A 64 31.51 -4.13 -39.74
N ARG A 65 30.46 -4.82 -40.19
CA ARG A 65 29.11 -4.69 -39.62
C ARG A 65 29.03 -5.18 -38.17
N GLU A 66 29.66 -6.31 -37.86
CA GLU A 66 29.75 -6.81 -36.48
C GLU A 66 30.59 -5.88 -35.60
N PHE A 67 31.70 -5.33 -36.08
CA PHE A 67 32.47 -4.32 -35.35
C PHE A 67 31.63 -3.06 -35.08
N ALA A 68 30.94 -2.52 -36.08
CA ALA A 68 30.09 -1.35 -35.91
C ALA A 68 28.88 -1.60 -34.99
N ARG A 69 28.45 -2.86 -34.86
CA ARG A 69 27.43 -3.27 -33.89
C ARG A 69 28.03 -3.35 -32.47
N LEU A 70 29.18 -4.00 -32.33
CA LEU A 70 29.88 -4.12 -31.05
C LEU A 70 30.31 -2.75 -30.50
N GLU A 71 30.74 -1.82 -31.35
CA GLU A 71 31.04 -0.43 -30.97
C GLU A 71 29.82 0.28 -30.40
N ARG A 72 28.64 0.13 -31.03
CA ARG A 72 27.38 0.66 -30.51
C ARG A 72 27.00 0.04 -29.17
N GLU A 73 27.09 -1.29 -29.04
CA GLU A 73 26.84 -1.96 -27.76
C GLU A 73 27.83 -1.50 -26.66
N LEU A 74 29.07 -1.18 -27.03
CA LEU A 74 30.07 -0.64 -26.11
C LEU A 74 29.72 0.79 -25.68
N ASP A 75 29.28 1.63 -26.60
CA ASP A 75 28.87 3.00 -26.31
C ASP A 75 27.60 3.05 -25.45
N ASP A 76 26.61 2.20 -25.72
CA ASP A 76 25.42 2.04 -24.87
C ASP A 76 25.82 1.62 -23.44
N ARG A 77 26.79 0.70 -23.30
CA ARG A 77 27.30 0.29 -21.98
C ARG A 77 28.08 1.39 -21.27
N LYS A 78 28.84 2.20 -22.01
CA LYS A 78 29.51 3.38 -21.42
C LYS A 78 28.48 4.39 -20.94
N GLN A 79 27.43 4.61 -21.72
CA GLN A 79 26.35 5.53 -21.37
C GLN A 79 25.61 5.03 -20.11
N TYR A 80 25.30 3.74 -20.04
CA TYR A 80 24.75 3.12 -18.84
C TYR A 80 25.68 3.23 -17.62
N ALA A 81 26.99 3.07 -17.81
CA ALA A 81 27.96 3.24 -16.72
C ALA A 81 28.01 4.68 -16.17
N VAL A 82 27.70 5.68 -17.01
CA VAL A 82 27.58 7.09 -16.60
C VAL A 82 26.23 7.37 -15.92
N GLU A 83 25.14 6.77 -16.41
CA GLU A 83 23.79 6.95 -15.86
C GLU A 83 23.56 6.20 -14.55
N LYS A 84 24.18 5.02 -14.39
CA LYS A 84 24.05 4.16 -13.21
C LYS A 84 24.27 4.89 -11.87
N PRO A 85 25.34 5.66 -11.64
CA PRO A 85 25.53 6.37 -10.37
C PRO A 85 24.46 7.44 -10.11
N ALA A 86 23.90 8.06 -11.16
CA ALA A 86 22.79 9.01 -11.00
C ALA A 86 21.50 8.27 -10.58
N LEU A 87 21.21 7.13 -11.21
CA LEU A 87 20.08 6.29 -10.84
C LEU A 87 20.22 5.69 -9.43
N GLU A 88 21.42 5.27 -9.03
CA GLU A 88 21.70 4.81 -7.67
C GLU A 88 21.48 5.94 -6.64
N ALA A 89 21.91 7.17 -6.96
CA ALA A 89 21.67 8.34 -6.10
C ALA A 89 20.17 8.69 -6.00
N GLU A 90 19.41 8.62 -7.09
CA GLU A 90 17.95 8.81 -7.08
C GLU A 90 17.25 7.73 -6.26
N LEU A 91 17.70 6.47 -6.38
CA LEU A 91 17.15 5.35 -5.62
C LEU A 91 17.42 5.54 -4.11
N ASP A 92 18.65 5.91 -3.73
CA ASP A 92 19.01 6.19 -2.35
C ASP A 92 18.22 7.38 -1.78
N GLN A 93 17.99 8.42 -2.58
CA GLN A 93 17.18 9.57 -2.20
C GLN A 93 15.72 9.18 -1.98
N ALA A 94 15.14 8.38 -2.89
CA ALA A 94 13.79 7.85 -2.76
C ALA A 94 13.67 6.94 -1.52
N TRP A 95 14.67 6.09 -1.27
CA TRP A 95 14.69 5.19 -0.12
C TRP A 95 14.84 5.96 1.21
N GLY A 96 15.64 7.02 1.22
CA GLY A 96 15.73 7.97 2.33
C GLY A 96 14.40 8.68 2.60
N ALA A 97 13.68 9.10 1.57
CA ALA A 97 12.36 9.72 1.70
C ALA A 97 11.33 8.74 2.26
N VAL A 98 11.33 7.48 1.78
CA VAL A 98 10.48 6.41 2.34
C VAL A 98 10.77 6.19 3.81
N LYS A 99 12.05 6.05 4.20
CA LYS A 99 12.43 5.92 5.61
C LYS A 99 11.96 7.09 6.48
N ALA A 100 12.08 8.32 5.99
CA ALA A 100 11.63 9.51 6.71
C ALA A 100 10.10 9.55 6.86
N LEU A 101 9.35 9.13 5.83
CA LEU A 101 7.90 9.01 5.91
C LEU A 101 7.47 7.89 6.88
N THR A 102 8.16 6.75 6.88
CA THR A 102 7.89 5.65 7.81
C THR A 102 8.17 6.06 9.25
N SER A 103 9.26 6.78 9.53
CA SER A 103 9.52 7.30 10.88
C SER A 103 8.42 8.26 11.33
N ARG A 104 8.04 9.22 10.47
CA ARG A 104 6.94 10.16 10.80
C ARG A 104 5.61 9.46 11.03
N ALA A 105 5.32 8.39 10.29
CA ALA A 105 4.11 7.61 10.49
C ALA A 105 4.12 6.89 11.86
N LEU A 106 5.26 6.30 12.24
CA LEU A 106 5.44 5.69 13.57
C LEU A 106 5.32 6.71 14.69
N ASP A 107 5.96 7.88 14.55
CA ASP A 107 5.87 8.98 15.52
C ASP A 107 4.42 9.44 15.69
N ALA A 108 3.67 9.58 14.58
CA ALA A 108 2.26 9.95 14.61
C ALA A 108 1.35 8.88 15.22
N GLU A 109 1.64 7.59 15.01
CA GLU A 109 0.92 6.50 15.71
C GLU A 109 1.16 6.55 17.21
N GLN A 110 2.40 6.83 17.62
CA GLN A 110 2.77 6.91 19.03
C GLN A 110 2.12 8.12 19.72
N GLU A 111 2.11 9.30 19.07
CA GLU A 111 1.36 10.47 19.55
C GLU A 111 -0.15 10.18 19.68
N ARG A 112 -0.71 9.41 18.75
CA ARG A 112 -2.13 9.02 18.80
C ARG A 112 -2.40 8.11 19.99
N ASP A 113 -1.53 7.15 20.26
CA ASP A 113 -1.67 6.22 21.39
C ASP A 113 -1.51 6.95 22.73
N ASP A 114 -0.59 7.91 22.82
CA ASP A 114 -0.43 8.79 23.98
C ASP A 114 -1.70 9.65 24.20
N ALA A 115 -2.28 10.20 23.13
CA ALA A 115 -3.53 10.97 23.21
C ALA A 115 -4.74 10.11 23.61
N VAL A 116 -4.78 8.84 23.19
CA VAL A 116 -5.80 7.87 23.64
C VAL A 116 -5.62 7.54 25.11
N SER A 117 -4.39 7.29 25.56
CA SER A 117 -4.04 7.04 26.96
C SER A 117 -4.44 8.23 27.86
N ALA A 118 -4.12 9.45 27.43
CA ALA A 118 -4.52 10.68 28.11
C ALA A 118 -6.05 10.82 28.20
N ASN A 119 -6.79 10.50 27.12
CA ASN A 119 -8.25 10.50 27.13
C ASN A 119 -8.86 9.47 28.10
N VAL A 120 -8.27 8.27 28.19
CA VAL A 120 -8.69 7.24 29.14
C VAL A 120 -8.50 7.73 30.58
N MET A 121 -7.35 8.34 30.88
CA MET A 121 -7.08 8.95 32.19
C MET A 121 -8.05 10.08 32.51
N LEU A 122 -8.34 10.97 31.55
CA LEU A 122 -9.29 12.06 31.72
C LEU A 122 -10.70 11.55 32.02
N ARG A 123 -11.15 10.50 31.31
CA ARG A 123 -12.45 9.84 31.56
C ARG A 123 -12.50 9.22 32.95
N LYS A 124 -11.41 8.61 33.41
CA LYS A 124 -11.33 8.05 34.76
C LYS A 124 -11.43 9.15 35.83
N HIS A 125 -10.72 10.26 35.67
CA HIS A 125 -10.82 11.42 36.57
C HIS A 125 -12.20 12.07 36.56
N MET A 126 -12.83 12.20 35.38
CA MET A 126 -14.21 12.66 35.25
C MET A 126 -15.19 11.71 35.95
N GLY A 127 -15.00 10.40 35.85
CA GLY A 127 -15.81 9.40 36.55
C GLY A 127 -15.69 9.50 38.07
N ILE A 128 -14.46 9.68 38.58
CA ILE A 128 -14.20 9.91 40.02
C ILE A 128 -14.84 11.22 40.49
N SER A 129 -14.71 12.29 39.70
CA SER A 129 -15.28 13.60 40.02
C SER A 129 -16.81 13.59 39.98
N ALA A 130 -17.41 12.89 39.02
CA ALA A 130 -18.85 12.68 38.94
C ALA A 130 -19.37 11.88 40.14
N ALA A 131 -18.66 10.81 40.55
CA ALA A 131 -19.00 10.07 41.76
C ALA A 131 -18.90 10.93 43.02
N ALA A 132 -17.87 11.77 43.13
CA ALA A 132 -17.70 12.72 44.23
C ALA A 132 -18.81 13.78 44.28
N LEU A 133 -19.23 14.32 43.13
CA LEU A 133 -20.37 15.25 43.02
C LEU A 133 -21.69 14.58 43.41
N THR A 134 -21.89 13.32 42.99
CA THR A 134 -23.08 12.54 43.36
C THR A 134 -23.09 12.23 44.86
N GLN A 135 -21.93 12.03 45.47
CA GLN A 135 -21.82 11.87 46.92
C GLN A 135 -22.05 13.18 47.67
N ARG A 136 -21.53 14.31 47.17
CA ARG A 136 -21.80 15.64 47.73
C ARG A 136 -23.29 16.00 47.65
N SER A 137 -23.97 15.68 46.55
CA SER A 137 -25.41 15.95 46.43
C SER A 137 -26.24 15.11 47.40
N ARG A 138 -25.88 13.83 47.61
CA ARG A 138 -26.49 13.00 48.67
C ARG A 138 -26.25 13.56 50.06
N ASN A 139 -25.03 14.04 50.35
CA ASN A 139 -24.71 14.64 51.64
C ASN A 139 -25.49 15.95 51.85
N LEU A 140 -25.64 16.78 50.81
CA LEU A 140 -26.47 18.00 50.87
C LEU A 140 -27.94 17.65 51.13
N ALA A 141 -28.50 16.67 50.43
CA ALA A 141 -29.86 16.20 50.67
C ALA A 141 -30.05 15.66 52.10
N ALA A 142 -29.05 14.97 52.66
CA ALA A 142 -29.08 14.51 54.04
C ALA A 142 -29.02 15.68 55.06
N LEU A 143 -28.23 16.71 54.78
CA LEU A 143 -28.16 17.92 55.61
C LEU A 143 -29.46 18.74 55.53
N GLU A 144 -30.08 18.83 54.35
CA GLU A 144 -31.40 19.46 54.18
C GLU A 144 -32.48 18.71 54.95
N ALA A 145 -32.49 17.38 54.88
CA ALA A 145 -33.40 16.55 55.69
C ALA A 145 -33.18 16.73 57.20
N ALA A 146 -31.92 16.81 57.65
CA ALA A 146 -31.59 17.09 59.05
C ALA A 146 -32.04 18.49 59.48
N ARG A 147 -31.90 19.49 58.61
CA ARG A 147 -32.36 20.87 58.85
C ARG A 147 -33.89 20.93 58.97
N GLU A 148 -34.63 20.25 58.11
CA GLU A 148 -36.10 20.12 58.22
C GLU A 148 -36.51 19.42 59.52
N HIS A 149 -35.77 18.40 59.94
CA HIS A 149 -35.99 17.74 61.22
C HIS A 149 -35.77 18.68 62.42
N ILE A 150 -34.75 19.56 62.35
CA ILE A 150 -34.52 20.58 63.38
C ILE A 150 -35.64 21.64 63.37
N TYR A 151 -36.11 22.09 62.21
CA TYR A 151 -37.22 23.05 62.14
C TYR A 151 -38.53 22.49 62.66
N THR A 152 -38.83 21.22 62.39
CA THR A 152 -40.02 20.54 62.95
C THR A 152 -39.92 20.40 64.46
N ARG A 153 -38.75 20.04 65.02
CA ARG A 153 -38.51 20.02 66.48
C ARG A 153 -38.57 21.41 67.13
N LEU A 154 -38.08 22.45 66.45
CA LEU A 154 -38.23 23.83 66.91
C LEU A 154 -39.70 24.28 66.87
N GLY A 155 -40.46 23.83 65.88
CA GLY A 155 -41.90 24.04 65.77
C GLY A 155 -42.66 23.42 66.95
N SER A 156 -42.36 22.16 67.30
CA SER A 156 -42.97 21.48 68.45
C SER A 156 -42.55 22.12 69.78
N ALA A 157 -41.27 22.44 69.97
CA ALA A 157 -40.80 23.13 71.17
C ALA A 157 -41.44 24.53 71.33
N ARG A 158 -41.64 25.28 70.23
CA ARG A 158 -42.39 26.55 70.26
C ARG A 158 -43.87 26.37 70.58
N ALA A 159 -44.47 25.24 70.22
CA ALA A 159 -45.85 24.91 70.61
C ALA A 159 -45.93 24.56 72.10
N GLU A 160 -44.98 23.78 72.62
CA GLU A 160 -44.86 23.46 74.05
C GLU A 160 -44.62 24.71 74.90
N VAL A 161 -43.73 25.62 74.48
CA VAL A 161 -43.51 26.89 75.18
C VAL A 161 -44.78 27.75 75.18
N ARG A 162 -45.58 27.73 74.10
CA ARG A 162 -46.88 28.42 74.06
C ARG A 162 -47.89 27.79 75.03
N ALA A 163 -47.93 26.46 75.11
CA ALA A 163 -48.77 25.75 76.07
C ALA A 163 -48.34 26.02 77.53
N LEU A 164 -47.03 26.04 77.81
CA LEU A 164 -46.52 26.39 79.14
C LEU A 164 -46.82 27.86 79.49
N LYS A 165 -46.76 28.78 78.53
CA LYS A 165 -47.16 30.18 78.75
C LYS A 165 -48.64 30.32 79.07
N SER A 166 -49.54 29.55 78.46
CA SER A 166 -50.96 29.58 78.83
C SER A 166 -51.18 29.01 80.22
N VAL A 167 -50.49 27.92 80.59
CA VAL A 167 -50.53 27.37 81.95
C VAL A 167 -50.03 28.37 82.99
N ILE A 168 -48.93 29.09 82.72
CA ILE A 168 -48.43 30.15 83.62
C ILE A 168 -49.42 31.30 83.73
N ALA A 169 -50.10 31.68 82.64
CA ALA A 169 -51.14 32.70 82.67
C ALA A 169 -52.36 32.26 83.49
N ASP A 170 -52.75 30.99 83.40
CA ASP A 170 -53.84 30.40 84.19
C ASP A 170 -53.47 30.29 85.68
N GLN A 171 -52.23 29.89 85.98
CA GLN A 171 -51.70 29.89 87.34
C GLN A 171 -51.63 31.29 87.94
N ARG A 172 -51.24 32.31 87.16
CA ARG A 172 -51.27 33.71 87.61
C ARG A 172 -52.69 34.18 87.92
N ARG A 173 -53.69 33.79 87.12
CA ARG A 173 -55.11 34.09 87.41
C ARG A 173 -55.59 33.40 88.68
N SER A 174 -55.22 32.13 88.87
CA SER A 174 -55.52 31.38 90.10
C SER A 174 -54.87 31.99 91.35
N ILE A 175 -53.60 32.40 91.27
CA ILE A 175 -52.90 33.06 92.38
C ILE A 175 -53.55 34.40 92.72
N VAL A 176 -53.94 35.20 91.72
CA VAL A 176 -54.66 36.47 91.95
C VAL A 176 -56.02 36.24 92.63
N GLN A 177 -56.71 35.15 92.28
CA GLN A 177 -57.97 34.75 92.91
C GLN A 177 -57.77 34.30 94.38
N ILE A 178 -56.75 33.48 94.66
CA ILE A 178 -56.40 33.06 96.03
C ILE A 178 -55.97 34.25 96.89
N VAL A 179 -55.21 35.20 96.33
CA VAL A 179 -54.79 36.42 97.04
C VAL A 179 -56.00 37.33 97.34
N ALA A 180 -57.01 37.37 96.47
CA ALA A 180 -58.26 38.10 96.74
C ALA A 180 -59.09 37.42 97.85
N GLU A 181 -59.13 36.09 97.87
CA GLU A 181 -59.80 35.29 98.92
C GLU A 181 -59.09 35.45 100.28
N CYS A 182 -57.76 35.43 100.34
CA CYS A 182 -57.00 35.67 101.58
C CYS A 182 -57.16 37.11 102.11
N LYS A 183 -57.36 38.10 101.24
CA LYS A 183 -57.61 39.49 101.65
C LYS A 183 -58.95 39.64 102.36
N SER A 184 -59.99 38.93 101.90
CA SER A 184 -61.31 38.91 102.57
C SER A 184 -61.32 38.20 103.94
N PHE A 185 -60.34 37.32 104.20
CA PHE A 185 -60.19 36.63 105.48
C PHE A 185 -59.38 37.44 106.50
N ALA A 186 -58.37 38.19 106.04
CA ALA A 186 -57.54 39.05 106.90
C ALA A 186 -58.29 40.29 107.41
N ASP A 187 -59.16 40.88 106.59
CA ASP A 187 -59.95 42.06 106.98
C ASP A 187 -61.05 41.71 108.02
N ALA A 188 -61.49 40.44 108.10
CA ALA A 188 -62.47 39.98 109.08
C ALA A 188 -61.86 39.63 110.47
N ALA A 189 -60.59 39.22 110.53
CA ALA A 189 -59.93 38.82 111.78
C ALA A 189 -59.34 40.00 112.56
N VAL A 190 -58.97 41.10 111.89
CA VAL A 190 -58.36 42.28 112.51
C VAL A 190 -59.40 43.18 113.21
N GLN A 191 -60.67 43.14 112.80
CA GLN A 191 -61.75 43.93 113.44
C GLN A 191 -62.31 43.34 114.75
N GLN A 192 -61.90 42.13 115.15
CA GLN A 192 -62.40 41.47 116.36
C GLN A 192 -61.42 41.48 117.55
N VAL A 193 -60.14 41.85 117.34
CA VAL A 193 -59.11 41.85 118.41
C VAL A 193 -58.72 43.26 118.86
N VAL A 194 -59.05 44.29 118.08
CA VAL A 194 -58.70 45.69 118.39
C VAL A 194 -59.60 46.31 119.47
N CYS A 195 -60.82 45.82 119.69
CA CYS A 195 -61.74 46.38 120.69
C CYS A 195 -61.52 45.89 122.14
N ASP A 196 -60.78 44.79 122.37
CA ASP A 196 -60.67 44.16 123.70
C ASP A 196 -59.36 44.48 124.47
N LEU A 197 -58.39 45.15 123.84
CA LEU A 197 -57.05 45.37 124.43
C LEU A 197 -56.74 46.82 124.84
N GLU A 198 -57.58 47.80 124.48
CA GLU A 198 -57.36 49.21 124.84
C GLU A 198 -57.76 49.55 126.29
N ALA A 199 -58.52 48.69 126.98
CA ALA A 199 -58.98 48.94 128.36
C ALA A 199 -58.06 48.40 129.48
N LYS A 200 -57.01 47.62 129.17
CA LYS A 200 -56.09 47.01 130.17
C LYS A 200 -54.67 47.57 130.18
N ALA A 201 -54.34 48.50 129.29
CA ALA A 201 -52.96 48.97 129.09
C ALA A 201 -52.53 50.18 129.96
N GLN A 202 -53.46 50.94 130.54
CA GLN A 202 -53.15 52.21 131.22
C GLN A 202 -52.71 52.10 132.70
N GLU A 203 -52.73 50.90 133.31
CA GLU A 203 -52.35 50.72 134.72
C GLU A 203 -50.96 50.07 134.93
N ARG A 204 -50.34 49.48 133.89
CA ARG A 204 -48.96 48.95 133.94
C ARG A 204 -47.88 49.95 133.50
N LEU A 205 -48.30 51.11 132.97
CA LEU A 205 -47.44 52.10 132.29
C LEU A 205 -46.58 53.00 133.21
N ARG A 206 -46.55 52.78 134.53
CA ARG A 206 -45.68 53.56 135.44
C ARG A 206 -44.55 52.76 136.11
N GLY A 207 -44.53 51.43 135.98
CA GLY A 207 -43.44 50.58 136.50
C GLY A 207 -42.37 50.21 135.47
N GLN A 208 -42.71 50.16 134.17
CA GLN A 208 -41.84 49.63 133.11
C GLN A 208 -40.93 50.67 132.45
N HIS A 209 -41.05 51.95 132.81
CA HIS A 209 -40.32 53.03 132.13
C HIS A 209 -38.81 53.06 132.46
N ALA A 210 -38.38 52.50 133.60
CA ALA A 210 -36.97 52.41 133.96
C ALA A 210 -36.24 51.21 133.30
N GLU A 211 -36.93 50.09 133.06
CA GLU A 211 -36.35 48.92 132.38
C GLU A 211 -36.31 49.07 130.86
N LEU A 212 -37.28 49.79 130.27
CA LEU A 212 -37.31 50.08 128.83
C LEU A 212 -36.18 51.01 128.37
N GLN A 213 -35.67 51.89 129.23
CA GLN A 213 -34.58 52.79 128.85
C GLN A 213 -33.24 52.03 128.77
N ALA A 214 -33.01 51.06 129.66
CA ALA A 214 -31.85 50.16 129.59
C ALA A 214 -31.92 49.14 128.43
N HIS A 215 -33.13 48.71 128.05
CA HIS A 215 -33.34 47.87 126.86
C HIS A 215 -33.26 48.64 125.54
N ALA A 216 -33.69 49.91 125.51
CA ALA A 216 -33.60 50.76 124.32
C ALA A 216 -32.14 51.08 123.96
N ASP A 217 -31.27 51.31 124.95
CA ASP A 217 -29.86 51.60 124.68
C ASP A 217 -29.08 50.34 124.25
N ARG A 218 -29.41 49.15 124.78
CA ARG A 218 -28.87 47.87 124.25
C ARG A 218 -29.41 47.52 122.86
N ALA A 219 -30.68 47.81 122.57
CA ALA A 219 -31.25 47.57 121.24
C ALA A 219 -30.61 48.48 120.19
N ARG A 220 -30.37 49.76 120.50
CA ARG A 220 -29.65 50.69 119.61
C ARG A 220 -28.22 50.26 119.33
N GLU A 221 -27.53 49.65 120.30
CA GLU A 221 -26.16 49.18 120.12
C GLU A 221 -26.10 47.89 119.29
N VAL A 222 -27.07 46.98 119.46
CA VAL A 222 -27.24 45.80 118.60
C VAL A 222 -27.63 46.21 117.17
N ASP A 223 -28.55 47.15 117.00
CA ASP A 223 -28.95 47.66 115.67
C ASP A 223 -27.79 48.37 114.98
N ARG A 224 -26.97 49.14 115.72
CA ARG A 224 -25.78 49.80 115.17
C ARG A 224 -24.73 48.79 114.72
N LEU A 225 -24.50 47.72 115.48
CA LEU A 225 -23.58 46.64 115.11
C LEU A 225 -24.11 45.79 113.95
N GLN A 226 -25.41 45.49 113.92
CA GLN A 226 -26.04 44.78 112.80
C GLN A 226 -26.03 45.62 111.52
N TYR A 227 -26.26 46.93 111.62
CA TYR A 227 -26.16 47.84 110.49
C TYR A 227 -24.73 47.97 109.97
N GLN A 228 -23.72 48.01 110.87
CA GLN A 228 -22.31 47.96 110.48
C GLN A 228 -21.93 46.64 109.79
N GLN A 229 -22.42 45.50 110.28
CA GLN A 229 -22.19 44.20 109.65
C GLN A 229 -22.87 44.10 108.28
N GLN A 230 -24.08 44.65 108.14
CA GLN A 230 -24.78 44.70 106.86
C GLN A 230 -24.07 45.62 105.86
N LEU A 231 -23.56 46.77 106.31
CA LEU A 231 -22.74 47.65 105.46
C LEU A 231 -21.46 46.96 105.00
N GLN A 232 -20.73 46.29 105.90
CA GLN A 232 -19.54 45.52 105.54
C GLN A 232 -19.88 44.38 104.57
N ALA A 233 -20.99 43.68 104.76
CA ALA A 233 -21.42 42.63 103.84
C ALA A 233 -21.83 43.18 102.45
N VAL A 234 -22.39 44.38 102.41
CA VAL A 234 -22.70 45.09 101.15
C VAL A 234 -21.41 45.57 100.48
N ASP A 235 -20.46 46.14 101.23
CA ASP A 235 -19.16 46.57 100.71
C ASP A 235 -18.36 45.38 100.16
N ASP A 236 -18.29 44.27 100.88
CA ASP A 236 -17.66 43.03 100.41
C ASP A 236 -18.33 42.49 99.14
N ARG A 237 -19.66 42.64 99.03
CA ARG A 237 -20.41 42.25 97.84
C ARG A 237 -20.15 43.20 96.68
N CYS A 238 -20.04 44.50 96.92
CA CYS A 238 -19.66 45.50 95.94
C CYS A 238 -18.25 45.23 95.39
N VAL A 239 -17.26 44.97 96.26
CA VAL A 239 -15.90 44.61 95.84
C VAL A 239 -15.87 43.31 95.03
N LYS A 240 -16.67 42.29 95.42
CA LYS A 240 -16.80 41.05 94.64
C LYS A 240 -17.41 41.30 93.26
N LEU A 241 -18.45 42.13 93.18
CA LEU A 241 -19.07 42.49 91.90
C LEU A 241 -18.14 43.33 91.04
N GLU A 242 -17.36 44.25 91.61
CA GLU A 242 -16.36 45.03 90.88
C GLU A 242 -15.26 44.14 90.29
N ARG A 243 -14.78 43.14 91.04
CA ARG A 243 -13.85 42.13 90.51
C ARG A 243 -14.47 41.32 89.38
N GLN A 244 -15.71 40.83 89.55
CA GLN A 244 -16.42 40.11 88.49
C GLN A 244 -16.64 40.98 87.24
N ILE A 245 -16.94 42.27 87.41
CA ILE A 245 -17.08 43.20 86.28
C ILE A 245 -15.72 43.41 85.60
N ALA A 246 -14.63 43.52 86.37
CA ALA A 246 -13.28 43.65 85.81
C ALA A 246 -12.86 42.39 85.03
N ASP A 247 -13.14 41.20 85.57
CA ASP A 247 -12.86 39.92 84.93
C ASP A 247 -13.69 39.77 83.63
N LEU A 248 -14.98 40.06 83.66
CA LEU A 248 -15.84 40.03 82.47
C LEU A 248 -15.42 41.07 81.41
N LYS A 249 -14.95 42.24 81.83
CA LYS A 249 -14.40 43.24 80.90
C LYS A 249 -13.13 42.74 80.24
N LYS A 250 -12.25 42.05 80.99
CA LYS A 250 -11.04 41.44 80.46
C LYS A 250 -11.37 40.33 79.46
N GLU A 251 -12.25 39.40 79.83
CA GLU A 251 -12.72 38.34 78.93
C GLU A 251 -13.34 38.91 77.65
N ARG A 252 -14.13 39.99 77.77
CA ARG A 252 -14.67 40.68 76.60
C ARG A 252 -13.58 41.23 75.69
N VAL A 253 -12.55 41.90 76.23
CA VAL A 253 -11.43 42.43 75.43
C VAL A 253 -10.66 41.27 74.77
N ASP A 254 -10.42 40.18 75.48
CA ASP A 254 -9.72 39.01 74.94
C ASP A 254 -10.54 38.36 73.79
N THR A 255 -11.87 38.25 73.93
CA THR A 255 -12.74 37.77 72.84
C THR A 255 -12.81 38.73 71.64
N GLU A 256 -12.81 40.05 71.87
CA GLU A 256 -12.77 41.05 70.80
C GLU A 256 -11.44 41.00 70.03
N GLN A 257 -10.32 40.77 70.72
CA GLN A 257 -9.01 40.56 70.08
C GLN A 257 -8.97 39.28 69.26
N LEU A 258 -9.48 38.15 69.78
CA LEU A 258 -9.58 36.91 69.02
C LEU A 258 -10.43 37.07 67.76
N HIS A 259 -11.57 37.75 67.85
CA HIS A 259 -12.41 38.04 66.68
C HIS A 259 -11.75 38.96 65.65
N LEU A 260 -10.86 39.86 66.07
CA LEU A 260 -10.08 40.67 65.13
C LEU A 260 -9.08 39.80 64.36
N VAL A 261 -8.36 38.92 65.05
CA VAL A 261 -7.43 37.97 64.41
C VAL A 261 -8.17 37.04 63.44
N GLU A 262 -9.31 36.48 63.85
CA GLU A 262 -10.14 35.63 62.97
C GLU A 262 -10.62 36.39 61.72
N LYS A 263 -10.95 37.69 61.86
CA LYS A 263 -11.36 38.52 60.71
C LYS A 263 -10.19 38.80 59.77
N GLU A 264 -8.99 39.02 60.29
CA GLU A 264 -7.79 39.21 59.49
C GLU A 264 -7.41 37.93 58.75
N GLU A 265 -7.49 36.77 59.42
CA GLU A 265 -7.29 35.46 58.78
C GLU A 265 -8.34 35.17 57.70
N GLN A 266 -9.62 35.47 57.96
CA GLN A 266 -10.68 35.33 56.95
C GLN A 266 -10.47 36.27 55.76
N ALA A 267 -10.01 37.50 55.99
CA ALA A 267 -9.71 38.45 54.92
C ALA A 267 -8.53 37.96 54.06
N SER A 268 -7.47 37.44 54.70
CA SER A 268 -6.34 36.83 53.99
C SER A 268 -6.78 35.63 53.16
N LEU A 269 -7.59 34.73 53.72
CA LEU A 269 -8.09 33.55 53.02
C LEU A 269 -8.95 33.92 51.80
N LEU A 270 -9.78 34.95 51.93
CA LEU A 270 -10.59 35.47 50.81
C LEU A 270 -9.71 36.07 49.72
N GLN A 271 -8.65 36.79 50.08
CA GLN A 271 -7.68 37.33 49.13
C GLN A 271 -6.95 36.22 48.37
N ASP A 272 -6.50 35.17 49.06
CA ASP A 272 -5.85 34.01 48.44
C ASP A 272 -6.80 33.26 47.50
N LEU A 273 -8.07 33.10 47.89
CA LEU A 273 -9.11 32.50 47.04
C LEU A 273 -9.39 33.35 45.79
N ASP A 274 -9.43 34.68 45.92
CA ASP A 274 -9.61 35.58 44.78
C ASP A 274 -8.41 35.52 43.83
N GLN A 275 -7.19 35.44 44.35
CA GLN A 275 -5.99 35.26 43.55
C GLN A 275 -6.01 33.91 42.81
N ALA A 276 -6.28 32.80 43.50
CA ALA A 276 -6.36 31.47 42.88
C ALA A 276 -7.47 31.42 41.81
N ASN A 277 -8.61 32.09 42.04
CA ASN A 277 -9.67 32.22 41.04
C ASN A 277 -9.24 33.04 39.82
N GLN A 278 -8.42 34.07 39.99
CA GLN A 278 -7.87 34.84 38.88
C GLN A 278 -6.89 34.01 38.05
N GLU A 279 -5.99 33.28 38.69
CA GLU A 279 -5.04 32.37 38.03
C GLU A 279 -5.79 31.29 37.24
N THR A 280 -6.80 30.65 37.85
CA THR A 280 -7.64 29.66 37.17
C THR A 280 -8.38 30.24 35.95
N ARG A 281 -8.84 31.49 36.03
CA ARG A 281 -9.49 32.17 34.89
C ARG A 281 -8.49 32.44 33.76
N GLN A 282 -7.26 32.86 34.08
CA GLN A 282 -6.21 33.07 33.10
C GLN A 282 -5.83 31.77 32.39
N GLU A 283 -5.68 30.67 33.13
CA GLU A 283 -5.44 29.34 32.55
C GLU A 283 -6.58 28.89 31.63
N LEU A 284 -7.83 29.10 32.05
CA LEU A 284 -8.99 28.77 31.22
C LEU A 284 -9.03 29.60 29.92
N ASP A 285 -8.67 30.87 29.98
CA ASP A 285 -8.62 31.73 28.80
C ASP A 285 -7.45 31.35 27.89
N GLN A 286 -6.28 30.98 28.44
CA GLN A 286 -5.17 30.40 27.67
C GLN A 286 -5.60 29.13 26.95
N LEU A 287 -6.18 28.16 27.66
CA LEU A 287 -6.68 26.91 27.07
C LEU A 287 -7.76 27.15 26.01
N ARG A 288 -8.61 28.17 26.16
CA ARG A 288 -9.58 28.57 25.12
C ARG A 288 -8.86 29.08 23.88
N THR A 289 -7.86 29.94 24.03
CA THR A 289 -7.10 30.45 22.89
C THR A 289 -6.36 29.32 22.16
N GLU A 290 -5.69 28.42 22.88
CA GLU A 290 -5.04 27.25 22.31
C GLU A 290 -6.03 26.35 21.58
N ARG A 291 -7.18 26.06 22.19
CA ARG A 291 -8.24 25.27 21.55
C ARG A 291 -8.73 25.91 20.25
N THR A 292 -8.88 27.24 20.21
CA THR A 292 -9.27 27.93 18.97
C THR A 292 -8.17 27.89 17.90
N ALA A 293 -6.90 27.98 18.29
CA ALA A 293 -5.76 27.84 17.39
C ALA A 293 -5.69 26.42 16.79
N PHE A 294 -5.79 25.39 17.63
CA PHE A 294 -5.85 23.99 17.19
C PHE A 294 -7.07 23.72 16.29
N ALA A 295 -8.23 24.30 16.58
CA ALA A 295 -9.40 24.18 15.71
C ALA A 295 -9.17 24.82 14.33
N ALA A 296 -8.48 25.97 14.27
CA ALA A 296 -8.13 26.62 13.02
C ALA A 296 -7.11 25.80 12.21
N GLU A 297 -6.11 25.22 12.87
CA GLU A 297 -5.12 24.33 12.24
C GLU A 297 -5.76 23.06 11.70
N ASN A 298 -6.62 22.40 12.49
CA ASN A 298 -7.38 21.23 12.04
C ASN A 298 -8.27 21.55 10.84
N LYS A 299 -8.89 22.74 10.81
CA LYS A 299 -9.66 23.19 9.64
C LYS A 299 -8.77 23.39 8.41
N ALA A 300 -7.57 23.92 8.58
CA ALA A 300 -6.61 24.09 7.49
C ALA A 300 -6.10 22.73 6.96
N LEU A 301 -5.82 21.77 7.86
CA LEU A 301 -5.44 20.40 7.50
C LEU A 301 -6.57 19.68 6.76
N ALA A 302 -7.82 19.78 7.24
CA ALA A 302 -8.98 19.24 6.52
C ALA A 302 -9.13 19.86 5.12
N GLY A 303 -8.86 21.17 4.97
CA GLY A 303 -8.80 21.84 3.68
C GLY A 303 -7.70 21.29 2.75
N ARG A 304 -6.54 20.92 3.29
CA ARG A 304 -5.46 20.28 2.52
C ARG A 304 -5.81 18.85 2.11
N VAL A 305 -6.44 18.08 3.00
CA VAL A 305 -6.88 16.70 2.70
C VAL A 305 -7.89 16.71 1.55
N THR A 306 -8.92 17.55 1.64
CA THR A 306 -9.93 17.67 0.57
C THR A 306 -9.32 18.13 -0.76
N LEU A 307 -8.31 19.02 -0.74
CA LEU A 307 -7.57 19.39 -1.94
C LEU A 307 -6.79 18.19 -2.53
N LEU A 308 -6.08 17.43 -1.71
CA LEU A 308 -5.33 16.24 -2.15
C LEU A 308 -6.25 15.15 -2.70
N GLU A 309 -7.41 14.93 -2.08
CA GLU A 309 -8.45 14.03 -2.59
C GLU A 309 -8.94 14.48 -3.97
N SER A 310 -9.13 15.78 -4.18
CA SER A 310 -9.51 16.32 -5.50
C SER A 310 -8.42 16.14 -6.57
N ILE A 311 -7.14 16.19 -6.18
CA ILE A 311 -6.00 15.97 -7.08
C ILE A 311 -5.90 14.50 -7.43
N LEU A 312 -5.99 13.61 -6.44
CA LEU A 312 -6.02 12.16 -6.65
C LEU A 312 -7.21 11.74 -7.52
N GLY A 313 -8.39 12.31 -7.29
CA GLY A 313 -9.56 12.07 -8.12
C GLY A 313 -9.33 12.43 -9.59
N ARG A 314 -8.69 13.58 -9.86
CA ARG A 314 -8.31 13.99 -11.23
C ARG A 314 -7.26 13.05 -11.84
N ALA A 315 -6.20 12.74 -11.10
CA ALA A 315 -5.16 11.83 -11.57
C ALA A 315 -5.70 10.44 -11.91
N ASN A 316 -6.65 9.92 -11.11
CA ASN A 316 -7.32 8.66 -11.41
C ASN A 316 -8.17 8.75 -12.67
N MET A 317 -8.89 9.86 -12.88
CA MET A 317 -9.65 10.07 -14.13
C MET A 317 -8.72 10.13 -15.35
N ASP A 318 -7.56 10.77 -15.23
CA ASP A 318 -6.55 10.83 -16.31
C ASP A 318 -5.98 9.44 -16.59
N LEU A 319 -5.69 8.65 -15.54
CA LEU A 319 -5.23 7.27 -15.66
C LEU A 319 -6.28 6.36 -16.33
N ASP A 320 -7.56 6.52 -15.97
CA ASP A 320 -8.67 5.81 -16.61
C ASP A 320 -8.81 6.19 -18.09
N GLN A 321 -8.61 7.46 -18.44
CA GLN A 321 -8.58 7.92 -19.83
C GLN A 321 -7.39 7.30 -20.59
N GLU A 322 -6.19 7.26 -20.01
CA GLU A 322 -5.04 6.59 -20.62
C GLU A 322 -5.29 5.08 -20.80
N HIS A 323 -5.88 4.41 -19.80
CA HIS A 323 -6.25 3.00 -19.92
C HIS A 323 -7.33 2.77 -20.97
N ALA A 324 -8.30 3.67 -21.11
CA ALA A 324 -9.28 3.62 -22.19
C ALA A 324 -8.62 3.82 -23.56
N ALA A 325 -7.72 4.79 -23.70
CA ALA A 325 -6.96 5.04 -24.92
C ALA A 325 -6.07 3.84 -25.29
N LYS A 326 -5.39 3.24 -24.31
CA LYS A 326 -4.57 2.03 -24.51
C LYS A 326 -5.42 0.84 -24.94
N ARG A 327 -6.60 0.65 -24.34
CA ARG A 327 -7.55 -0.39 -24.78
C ARG A 327 -8.04 -0.16 -26.20
N ALA A 328 -8.36 1.08 -26.56
CA ALA A 328 -8.75 1.44 -27.93
C ALA A 328 -7.62 1.19 -28.94
N ALA A 329 -6.37 1.54 -28.60
CA ALA A 329 -5.20 1.28 -29.44
C ALA A 329 -4.95 -0.23 -29.62
N LEU A 330 -5.07 -1.03 -28.55
CA LEU A 330 -4.95 -2.49 -28.62
C LEU A 330 -6.06 -3.10 -29.50
N ALA A 331 -7.29 -2.61 -29.40
CA ALA A 331 -8.39 -3.04 -30.26
C ALA A 331 -8.11 -2.72 -31.74
N GLN A 332 -7.54 -1.53 -32.04
CA GLN A 332 -7.11 -1.19 -33.40
C GLN A 332 -5.99 -2.09 -33.91
N ILE A 333 -5.00 -2.40 -33.08
CA ILE A 333 -3.92 -3.33 -33.44
C ILE A 333 -4.50 -4.71 -33.77
N GLN A 334 -5.43 -5.22 -32.95
CA GLN A 334 -6.10 -6.48 -33.21
C GLN A 334 -6.88 -6.45 -34.52
N GLN A 335 -7.65 -5.38 -34.76
CA GLN A 335 -8.40 -5.21 -36.01
C GLN A 335 -7.47 -5.21 -37.23
N LEU A 336 -6.31 -4.54 -37.14
CA LEU A 336 -5.30 -4.55 -38.19
C LEU A 336 -4.72 -5.95 -38.39
N GLN A 337 -4.41 -6.68 -37.31
CA GLN A 337 -3.92 -8.06 -37.40
C GLN A 337 -4.95 -8.99 -38.06
N ASP A 338 -6.22 -8.88 -37.70
CA ASP A 338 -7.31 -9.66 -38.29
C ASP A 338 -7.48 -9.33 -39.77
N SER A 339 -7.41 -8.05 -40.14
CA SER A 339 -7.47 -7.61 -41.55
C SER A 339 -6.29 -8.15 -42.36
N LEU A 340 -5.09 -8.22 -41.76
CA LEU A 340 -3.88 -8.71 -42.40
C LEU A 340 -3.92 -10.24 -42.52
N ALA A 341 -4.49 -10.93 -41.54
CA ALA A 341 -4.77 -12.37 -41.62
C ALA A 341 -5.80 -12.69 -42.72
N ALA A 342 -6.88 -11.91 -42.84
CA ALA A 342 -7.86 -12.04 -43.90
C ALA A 342 -7.25 -11.76 -45.29
N ALA A 343 -6.38 -10.75 -45.41
CA ALA A 343 -5.64 -10.45 -46.62
C ALA A 343 -4.67 -11.59 -47.01
N ARG A 344 -3.99 -12.20 -46.03
CA ARG A 344 -3.14 -13.38 -46.25
C ARG A 344 -3.94 -14.60 -46.68
N ALA A 345 -5.12 -14.83 -46.10
CA ALA A 345 -6.00 -15.93 -46.48
C ALA A 345 -6.56 -15.77 -47.90
N THR A 346 -6.93 -14.54 -48.30
CA THR A 346 -7.35 -14.25 -49.69
C THR A 346 -6.19 -14.38 -50.67
N GLN A 347 -4.98 -13.97 -50.28
CA GLN A 347 -3.77 -14.19 -51.07
C GLN A 347 -3.46 -15.68 -51.24
N SER A 348 -3.54 -16.49 -50.17
CA SER A 348 -3.28 -17.94 -50.26
C SER A 348 -4.33 -18.65 -51.12
N LEU A 349 -5.61 -18.25 -51.02
CA LEU A 349 -6.67 -18.72 -51.92
C LEU A 349 -6.37 -18.36 -53.38
N SER A 350 -5.92 -17.14 -53.66
CA SER A 350 -5.55 -16.72 -55.02
C SER A 350 -4.35 -17.49 -55.56
N VAL A 351 -3.34 -17.75 -54.72
CA VAL A 351 -2.18 -18.60 -55.09
C VAL A 351 -2.64 -20.02 -55.36
N GLY A 352 -3.46 -20.62 -54.49
CA GLY A 352 -4.01 -21.96 -54.72
C GLY A 352 -4.88 -22.07 -55.97
N GLN A 353 -5.65 -21.03 -56.31
CA GLN A 353 -6.40 -20.97 -57.58
C GLN A 353 -5.47 -20.92 -58.80
N LYS A 354 -4.37 -20.17 -58.72
CA LYS A 354 -3.36 -20.11 -59.78
C LYS A 354 -2.61 -21.43 -59.92
N ASP A 355 -2.28 -22.09 -58.82
CA ASP A 355 -1.62 -23.41 -58.83
C ASP A 355 -2.55 -24.49 -59.43
N ALA A 356 -3.83 -24.49 -59.05
CA ALA A 356 -4.82 -25.37 -59.66
C ALA A 356 -4.99 -25.12 -61.17
N MET A 357 -4.91 -23.86 -61.61
CA MET A 357 -4.92 -23.50 -63.02
C MET A 357 -3.66 -23.98 -63.74
N ILE A 358 -2.48 -23.86 -63.12
CA ILE A 358 -1.22 -24.38 -63.64
C ILE A 358 -1.28 -25.90 -63.79
N ASP A 359 -1.82 -26.61 -62.80
CA ASP A 359 -1.95 -28.06 -62.85
C ASP A 359 -2.98 -28.52 -63.89
N SER A 360 -4.08 -27.78 -64.06
CA SER A 360 -5.01 -28.00 -65.17
C SER A 360 -4.33 -27.80 -66.53
N LEU A 361 -3.54 -26.74 -66.71
CA LEU A 361 -2.77 -26.51 -67.94
C LEU A 361 -1.74 -27.62 -68.19
N ARG A 362 -1.05 -28.09 -67.14
CA ARG A 362 -0.12 -29.23 -67.24
C ARG A 362 -0.84 -30.51 -67.65
N GLN A 363 -2.03 -30.77 -67.11
CA GLN A 363 -2.86 -31.92 -67.50
C GLN A 363 -3.31 -31.82 -68.96
N HIS A 364 -3.71 -30.65 -69.43
CA HIS A 364 -4.04 -30.42 -70.83
C HIS A 364 -2.83 -30.61 -71.75
N LEU A 365 -1.65 -30.18 -71.33
CA LEU A 365 -0.41 -30.34 -72.08
C LEU A 365 -0.02 -31.82 -72.17
N ALA A 366 -0.10 -32.56 -71.05
CA ALA A 366 0.13 -34.00 -71.02
C ALA A 366 -0.92 -34.80 -71.80
N ALA A 367 -2.17 -34.32 -71.88
CA ALA A 367 -3.21 -34.91 -72.72
C ALA A 367 -2.93 -34.67 -74.20
N ALA A 368 -2.58 -33.43 -74.59
CA ALA A 368 -2.20 -33.10 -75.96
C ALA A 368 -0.94 -33.87 -76.43
N GLU A 369 0.03 -34.09 -75.53
CA GLU A 369 1.20 -34.94 -75.82
C GLU A 369 0.82 -36.41 -76.03
N ARG A 370 -0.10 -36.94 -75.22
CA ARG A 370 -0.66 -38.28 -75.41
C ARG A 370 -1.42 -38.39 -76.72
N ASP A 371 -2.22 -37.40 -77.07
CA ASP A 371 -2.96 -37.35 -78.33
C ASP A 371 -2.00 -37.27 -79.52
N ARG A 372 -0.92 -36.48 -79.42
CA ARG A 372 0.14 -36.43 -80.44
C ARG A 372 0.85 -37.77 -80.60
N GLN A 373 1.14 -38.47 -79.51
CA GLN A 373 1.74 -39.80 -79.54
C GLN A 373 0.76 -40.84 -80.08
N SER A 374 -0.53 -40.74 -79.75
CA SER A 374 -1.58 -41.58 -80.31
C SER A 374 -1.68 -41.36 -81.81
N LEU A 375 -1.79 -40.11 -82.25
CA LEU A 375 -1.82 -39.77 -83.67
C LEU A 375 -0.57 -40.23 -84.41
N ALA A 376 0.62 -40.17 -83.79
CA ALA A 376 1.84 -40.71 -84.38
C ALA A 376 1.78 -42.24 -84.53
N ARG A 377 1.28 -42.96 -83.51
CA ARG A 377 1.04 -44.40 -83.59
C ARG A 377 -0.03 -44.73 -84.62
N ASP A 378 -1.12 -43.97 -84.69
CA ASP A 378 -2.17 -44.13 -85.68
C ASP A 378 -1.63 -43.85 -87.09
N LEU A 379 -0.68 -42.92 -87.25
CA LEU A 379 0.01 -42.67 -88.52
C LEU A 379 0.91 -43.84 -88.89
N ASP A 380 1.67 -44.39 -87.94
CA ASP A 380 2.50 -45.57 -88.16
C ASP A 380 1.64 -46.81 -88.45
N GLU A 381 0.54 -47.00 -87.73
CA GLU A 381 -0.43 -48.07 -87.94
C GLU A 381 -1.18 -47.91 -89.26
N THR A 382 -1.52 -46.69 -89.68
CA THR A 382 -2.12 -46.44 -91.00
C THR A 382 -1.09 -46.61 -92.11
N VAL A 383 0.18 -46.25 -91.91
CA VAL A 383 1.26 -46.53 -92.87
C VAL A 383 1.48 -48.04 -92.99
N VAL A 384 1.54 -48.77 -91.87
CA VAL A 384 1.65 -50.24 -91.85
C VAL A 384 0.40 -50.87 -92.44
N ALA A 385 -0.80 -50.36 -92.15
CA ALA A 385 -2.04 -50.84 -92.73
C ALA A 385 -2.14 -50.49 -94.21
N HIS A 386 -1.57 -49.38 -94.68
CA HIS A 386 -1.49 -49.05 -96.10
C HIS A 386 -0.45 -49.92 -96.81
N GLN A 387 0.68 -50.23 -96.19
CA GLN A 387 1.68 -51.16 -96.71
C GLN A 387 1.16 -52.59 -96.74
N SER A 388 0.50 -53.03 -95.67
CA SER A 388 -0.24 -54.31 -95.60
C SER A 388 -1.36 -54.32 -96.61
N ARG A 389 -2.14 -53.24 -96.76
CA ARG A 389 -3.21 -53.17 -97.77
C ARG A 389 -2.67 -53.12 -99.19
N ILE A 390 -1.47 -52.61 -99.43
CA ILE A 390 -0.80 -52.73 -100.74
C ILE A 390 -0.40 -54.18 -100.96
N ALA A 391 0.18 -54.86 -99.95
CA ALA A 391 0.52 -56.28 -100.01
C ALA A 391 -0.73 -57.18 -100.16
N ASP A 392 -1.82 -56.83 -99.47
CA ASP A 392 -3.11 -57.50 -99.49
C ASP A 392 -3.87 -57.15 -100.75
N LEU A 393 -3.71 -55.97 -101.36
CA LEU A 393 -4.27 -55.68 -102.68
C LEU A 393 -3.49 -56.41 -103.76
N GLN A 394 -2.18 -56.62 -103.60
CA GLN A 394 -1.39 -57.49 -104.47
C GLN A 394 -1.80 -58.97 -104.28
N ALA A 395 -1.95 -59.43 -103.05
CA ALA A 395 -2.38 -60.78 -102.70
C ALA A 395 -3.86 -61.02 -103.04
N ALA A 396 -4.74 -60.04 -102.88
CA ALA A 396 -6.16 -60.08 -103.24
C ALA A 396 -6.39 -59.81 -104.73
N PHE A 397 -5.46 -59.22 -105.48
CA PHE A 397 -5.50 -59.34 -106.94
C PHE A 397 -5.24 -60.79 -107.33
N GLN A 398 -4.28 -61.46 -106.67
CA GLN A 398 -3.99 -62.88 -106.88
C GLN A 398 -5.10 -63.80 -106.32
N GLN A 399 -5.76 -63.43 -105.23
CA GLN A 399 -6.84 -64.19 -104.59
C GLN A 399 -8.21 -63.86 -105.14
N LYS A 400 -8.52 -62.67 -105.67
CA LYS A 400 -9.77 -62.40 -106.40
C LYS A 400 -9.76 -63.03 -107.79
N LEU A 401 -8.57 -63.31 -108.34
CA LEU A 401 -8.40 -64.31 -109.40
C LEU A 401 -8.81 -65.72 -108.94
N ALA A 402 -8.71 -66.05 -107.65
CA ALA A 402 -8.99 -67.37 -107.08
C ALA A 402 -10.34 -67.54 -106.33
N ALA A 403 -10.96 -66.46 -105.82
CA ALA A 403 -12.08 -66.47 -104.87
C ALA A 403 -13.35 -65.76 -105.39
N ALA A 404 -13.33 -65.24 -106.63
CA ALA A 404 -14.57 -65.16 -107.42
C ALA A 404 -15.19 -66.56 -107.68
N VAL A 405 -14.56 -67.62 -107.18
CA VAL A 405 -14.98 -69.02 -107.22
C VAL A 405 -15.84 -69.44 -105.99
N ALA A 406 -16.01 -68.66 -104.91
CA ALA A 406 -16.76 -69.15 -103.73
C ALA A 406 -17.45 -68.07 -102.85
N GLU A 407 -18.72 -67.76 -103.17
CA GLU A 407 -19.90 -67.83 -102.27
C GLU A 407 -19.72 -67.67 -100.72
N SER A 408 -20.36 -66.70 -100.04
CA SER A 408 -21.78 -66.63 -99.57
C SER A 408 -22.06 -67.24 -98.16
N GLY A 409 -22.63 -66.42 -97.24
CA GLY A 409 -23.53 -66.85 -96.14
C GLY A 409 -22.89 -66.92 -94.73
N THR A 410 -23.08 -66.02 -93.75
CA THR A 410 -24.26 -65.53 -92.99
C THR A 410 -24.85 -66.47 -91.91
N GLN A 411 -25.22 -65.83 -90.78
CA GLN A 411 -26.33 -66.16 -89.85
C GLN A 411 -26.09 -67.13 -88.66
N TRP A 412 -25.97 -66.59 -87.43
CA TRP A 412 -26.32 -67.32 -86.18
C TRP A 412 -26.46 -66.51 -84.86
N ARG A 413 -26.86 -65.22 -84.78
CA ARG A 413 -26.72 -64.49 -83.47
C ARG A 413 -27.88 -63.71 -82.85
N ALA A 414 -29.15 -63.89 -83.23
CA ALA A 414 -30.23 -63.02 -82.75
C ALA A 414 -31.24 -63.61 -81.73
N GLN A 415 -30.86 -64.46 -80.75
CA GLN A 415 -31.85 -65.19 -79.91
C GLN A 415 -31.81 -64.99 -78.35
N CYS A 416 -31.16 -63.97 -77.77
CA CYS A 416 -30.98 -63.93 -76.28
C CYS A 416 -31.72 -62.87 -75.44
N GLU A 417 -32.68 -62.08 -75.94
CA GLU A 417 -33.09 -60.83 -75.23
C GLU A 417 -34.56 -60.77 -74.73
N LYS A 418 -35.04 -61.71 -73.89
CA LYS A 418 -36.49 -61.75 -73.51
C LYS A 418 -36.93 -62.07 -72.05
N GLN A 419 -36.11 -61.97 -70.99
CA GLN A 419 -36.52 -62.48 -69.65
C GLN A 419 -36.60 -61.54 -68.41
N VAL A 420 -36.69 -60.20 -68.51
CA VAL A 420 -36.66 -59.33 -67.28
C VAL A 420 -37.96 -58.59 -66.89
N ASP A 421 -39.00 -58.54 -67.72
CA ASP A 421 -40.10 -57.57 -67.52
C ASP A 421 -41.27 -57.94 -66.57
N VAL A 422 -41.26 -59.08 -65.87
CA VAL A 422 -42.48 -59.57 -65.16
C VAL A 422 -42.57 -59.17 -63.67
N ALA A 423 -41.49 -58.74 -62.99
CA ALA A 423 -41.51 -58.59 -61.52
C ALA A 423 -42.00 -57.24 -60.93
N ARG A 424 -42.45 -56.26 -61.73
CA ARG A 424 -42.69 -54.88 -61.23
C ARG A 424 -44.14 -54.44 -60.96
N ARG A 425 -45.18 -55.25 -61.20
CA ARG A 425 -46.57 -54.73 -61.30
C ARG A 425 -47.55 -54.98 -60.14
N GLU A 426 -47.20 -55.65 -59.04
CA GLU A 426 -48.21 -56.07 -58.02
C GLU A 426 -48.23 -55.32 -56.67
N THR A 427 -47.29 -54.43 -56.34
CA THR A 427 -47.23 -53.76 -55.01
C THR A 427 -48.04 -52.45 -54.86
N ALA A 428 -48.68 -51.94 -55.91
CA ALA A 428 -49.27 -50.59 -55.90
C ALA A 428 -50.79 -50.50 -55.54
N HIS A 429 -51.48 -51.63 -55.28
CA HIS A 429 -52.94 -51.63 -55.10
C HIS A 429 -53.41 -51.61 -53.63
N ALA A 430 -52.65 -52.15 -52.67
CA ALA A 430 -53.11 -52.33 -51.27
C ALA A 430 -53.13 -51.06 -50.39
N VAL A 431 -52.43 -49.98 -50.78
CA VAL A 431 -52.22 -48.79 -49.93
C VAL A 431 -53.43 -47.82 -49.93
N ARG A 432 -54.33 -47.90 -50.91
CA ARG A 432 -55.39 -46.88 -51.10
C ARG A 432 -56.69 -47.12 -50.32
N GLU A 433 -56.91 -48.30 -49.73
CA GLU A 433 -58.19 -48.63 -49.08
C GLU A 433 -58.21 -48.30 -47.57
N CYS A 434 -57.05 -48.29 -46.90
CA CYS A 434 -56.94 -47.95 -45.47
C CYS A 434 -57.13 -46.46 -45.14
N GLN A 435 -56.94 -45.55 -46.11
CA GLN A 435 -57.01 -44.10 -45.85
C GLN A 435 -58.45 -43.55 -45.80
N ARG A 436 -59.47 -44.29 -46.27
CA ARG A 436 -60.85 -43.80 -46.39
C ARG A 436 -61.68 -43.95 -45.10
N LEU A 437 -61.35 -44.91 -44.22
CA LEU A 437 -62.15 -45.21 -43.03
C LEU A 437 -61.80 -44.36 -41.79
N MET A 438 -60.60 -43.76 -41.73
CA MET A 438 -60.20 -42.90 -40.59
C MET A 438 -60.91 -41.54 -40.57
N ALA A 439 -61.33 -41.01 -41.74
CA ALA A 439 -61.93 -39.68 -41.85
C ALA A 439 -63.38 -39.57 -41.33
N GLN A 440 -64.08 -40.69 -41.08
CA GLN A 440 -65.48 -40.66 -40.60
C GLN A 440 -65.62 -40.69 -39.07
N VAL A 441 -64.55 -41.04 -38.32
CA VAL A 441 -64.56 -41.07 -36.85
C VAL A 441 -64.28 -39.69 -36.24
N GLU A 442 -63.51 -38.84 -36.93
CA GLU A 442 -63.09 -37.53 -36.43
C GLU A 442 -64.23 -36.48 -36.36
N VAL A 443 -65.31 -36.66 -37.11
CA VAL A 443 -66.42 -35.68 -37.15
C VAL A 443 -67.35 -35.83 -35.94
N VAL A 444 -67.59 -37.05 -35.45
CA VAL A 444 -68.50 -37.31 -34.30
C VAL A 444 -67.84 -36.97 -32.96
N GLU A 445 -66.51 -37.08 -32.86
CA GLU A 445 -65.76 -36.75 -31.64
C GLU A 445 -65.66 -35.23 -31.38
N LYS A 446 -65.85 -34.41 -32.43
CA LYS A 446 -65.76 -32.95 -32.36
C LYS A 446 -67.02 -32.31 -31.77
N GLU A 447 -68.20 -32.84 -32.08
CA GLU A 447 -69.49 -32.28 -31.64
C GLU A 447 -69.84 -32.60 -30.16
N ALA A 448 -69.30 -33.70 -29.60
CA ALA A 448 -69.50 -34.04 -28.19
C ALA A 448 -68.60 -33.21 -27.25
N LYS A 449 -67.44 -32.74 -27.71
CA LYS A 449 -66.50 -31.92 -26.93
C LYS A 449 -67.00 -30.49 -26.72
N GLU A 450 -67.75 -29.93 -27.67
CA GLU A 450 -68.19 -28.53 -27.61
C GLU A 450 -69.33 -28.26 -26.58
N ARG A 451 -70.16 -29.26 -26.24
CA ARG A 451 -71.23 -29.09 -25.23
C ARG A 451 -70.76 -29.20 -23.79
N MET A 452 -69.69 -29.94 -23.52
CA MET A 452 -69.06 -30.06 -22.19
C MET A 452 -68.25 -28.81 -21.82
N CYS A 453 -67.66 -28.12 -22.80
CA CYS A 453 -66.88 -26.90 -22.56
C CYS A 453 -67.71 -25.68 -22.09
N GLY A 454 -69.02 -25.65 -22.34
CA GLY A 454 -69.88 -24.51 -21.97
C GLY A 454 -70.25 -24.45 -20.48
N GLU A 455 -70.46 -25.60 -19.84
CA GLU A 455 -70.82 -25.70 -18.41
C GLU A 455 -69.58 -25.64 -17.50
N GLU A 456 -68.44 -26.20 -17.93
CA GLU A 456 -67.16 -26.09 -17.21
C GLU A 456 -66.66 -24.64 -17.12
N ALA A 457 -66.95 -23.80 -18.13
CA ALA A 457 -66.54 -22.39 -18.14
C ALA A 457 -67.25 -21.52 -17.08
N ARG A 458 -68.48 -21.88 -16.67
CA ARG A 458 -69.23 -21.12 -15.65
C ARG A 458 -68.80 -21.46 -14.22
N VAL A 459 -68.46 -22.73 -13.95
CA VAL A 459 -67.90 -23.16 -12.65
C VAL A 459 -66.42 -22.75 -12.52
N ALA A 460 -65.67 -22.70 -13.64
CA ALA A 460 -64.30 -22.21 -13.66
C ALA A 460 -64.15 -20.75 -13.21
N LYS A 461 -65.08 -19.86 -13.60
CA LYS A 461 -64.96 -18.41 -13.32
C LYS A 461 -65.09 -18.06 -11.84
N VAL A 462 -66.02 -18.70 -11.11
CA VAL A 462 -66.17 -18.51 -9.65
C VAL A 462 -65.04 -19.21 -8.87
N GLY A 463 -64.53 -20.33 -9.39
CA GLY A 463 -63.34 -21.01 -8.86
C GLY A 463 -62.02 -20.30 -9.18
N GLU A 464 -61.95 -19.46 -10.21
CA GLU A 464 -60.74 -18.71 -10.58
C GLU A 464 -60.50 -17.52 -9.65
N GLU A 465 -61.54 -16.78 -9.28
CA GLU A 465 -61.39 -15.65 -8.34
C GLU A 465 -60.95 -16.13 -6.95
N GLY A 466 -61.48 -17.26 -6.47
CA GLY A 466 -61.02 -17.90 -5.23
C GLY A 466 -59.62 -18.51 -5.32
N ARG A 467 -59.28 -19.16 -6.45
CA ARG A 467 -57.93 -19.69 -6.68
C ARG A 467 -56.90 -18.59 -6.95
N GLU A 468 -57.29 -17.41 -7.43
CA GLU A 468 -56.40 -16.29 -7.65
C GLU A 468 -56.09 -15.57 -6.34
N ALA A 469 -57.08 -15.40 -5.45
CA ALA A 469 -56.83 -14.93 -4.09
C ALA A 469 -55.90 -15.89 -3.32
N MET A 470 -56.12 -17.20 -3.44
CA MET A 470 -55.28 -18.22 -2.79
C MET A 470 -53.91 -18.38 -3.47
N ARG A 471 -53.79 -18.14 -4.79
CA ARG A 471 -52.51 -18.00 -5.49
C ARG A 471 -51.73 -16.76 -5.05
N LYS A 472 -52.40 -15.62 -4.88
CA LYS A 472 -51.74 -14.40 -4.36
C LYS A 472 -51.24 -14.60 -2.94
N LEU A 473 -52.02 -15.24 -2.06
CA LEU A 473 -51.58 -15.60 -0.71
C LEU A 473 -50.43 -16.61 -0.70
N THR A 474 -50.50 -17.68 -1.50
CA THR A 474 -49.39 -18.65 -1.59
C THR A 474 -48.16 -18.10 -2.31
N VAL A 475 -48.30 -17.13 -3.22
CA VAL A 475 -47.16 -16.39 -3.80
C VAL A 475 -46.52 -15.53 -2.73
N VAL A 476 -47.30 -14.78 -1.94
CA VAL A 476 -46.77 -13.97 -0.84
C VAL A 476 -46.12 -14.85 0.24
N GLU A 477 -46.68 -16.01 0.58
CA GLU A 477 -46.06 -16.97 1.51
C GLU A 477 -44.81 -17.62 0.93
N ARG A 478 -44.78 -17.92 -0.37
CA ARG A 478 -43.58 -18.39 -1.08
C ARG A 478 -42.52 -17.31 -1.17
N GLU A 479 -42.89 -16.04 -1.34
CA GLU A 479 -41.95 -14.93 -1.33
C GLU A 479 -41.45 -14.62 0.06
N LEU A 480 -42.28 -14.74 1.09
CA LEU A 480 -41.88 -14.62 2.48
C LEU A 480 -40.94 -15.77 2.89
N THR A 481 -41.22 -17.00 2.47
CA THR A 481 -40.32 -18.13 2.71
C THR A 481 -39.05 -18.05 1.88
N LYS A 482 -39.09 -17.56 0.64
CA LYS A 482 -37.89 -17.23 -0.15
C LYS A 482 -37.08 -16.12 0.51
N ALA A 483 -37.71 -15.07 1.03
CA ALA A 483 -37.04 -13.98 1.73
C ALA A 483 -36.40 -14.47 3.03
N ARG A 484 -37.09 -15.33 3.80
CA ARG A 484 -36.52 -16.00 4.98
C ARG A 484 -35.37 -16.94 4.61
N HIS A 485 -35.47 -17.66 3.51
CA HIS A 485 -34.41 -18.52 3.00
C HIS A 485 -33.21 -17.70 2.50
N HIS A 486 -33.43 -16.60 1.79
CA HIS A 486 -32.38 -15.67 1.37
C HIS A 486 -31.72 -15.00 2.57
N LEU A 487 -32.48 -14.61 3.59
CA LEU A 487 -31.92 -14.08 4.83
C LEU A 487 -31.06 -15.14 5.54
N ALA A 488 -31.52 -16.39 5.62
CA ALA A 488 -30.72 -17.49 6.17
C ALA A 488 -29.47 -17.77 5.33
N GLN A 489 -29.56 -17.73 4.00
CA GLN A 489 -28.42 -17.87 3.09
C GLN A 489 -27.42 -16.72 3.22
N LEU A 490 -27.90 -15.48 3.40
CA LEU A 490 -27.04 -14.33 3.64
C LEU A 490 -26.36 -14.42 5.01
N GLN A 491 -27.04 -14.95 6.03
CA GLN A 491 -26.45 -15.21 7.34
C GLN A 491 -25.41 -16.33 7.30
N THR A 492 -25.63 -17.41 6.53
CA THR A 492 -24.60 -18.44 6.34
C THR A 492 -23.43 -17.90 5.53
N ARG A 493 -23.68 -17.16 4.45
CA ARG A 493 -22.60 -16.51 3.68
C ARG A 493 -21.83 -15.50 4.52
N ALA A 494 -22.48 -14.73 5.38
CA ALA A 494 -21.82 -13.82 6.31
C ALA A 494 -20.89 -14.59 7.26
N ARG A 495 -21.35 -15.72 7.84
CA ARG A 495 -20.50 -16.59 8.67
C ARG A 495 -19.36 -17.24 7.89
N ASP A 496 -19.60 -17.64 6.64
CA ASP A 496 -18.57 -18.20 5.77
C ASP A 496 -17.54 -17.13 5.39
N HIS A 497 -17.97 -15.89 5.14
CA HIS A 497 -17.10 -14.76 4.92
C HIS A 497 -16.32 -14.39 6.18
N GLU A 498 -16.93 -14.38 7.36
CA GLU A 498 -16.24 -14.19 8.64
C GLU A 498 -15.18 -15.28 8.89
N SER A 499 -15.52 -16.55 8.63
CA SER A 499 -14.59 -17.68 8.69
C SER A 499 -13.44 -17.54 7.67
N THR A 500 -13.76 -17.09 6.45
CA THR A 500 -12.78 -16.83 5.39
C THR A 500 -11.87 -15.66 5.76
N ILE A 501 -12.41 -14.58 6.33
CA ILE A 501 -11.65 -13.43 6.81
C ILE A 501 -10.73 -13.87 7.95
N ALA A 502 -11.21 -14.66 8.91
CA ALA A 502 -10.40 -15.19 9.99
C ALA A 502 -9.27 -16.10 9.48
N SER A 503 -9.58 -16.97 8.52
CA SER A 503 -8.62 -17.84 7.83
C SER A 503 -7.55 -17.03 7.07
N LEU A 504 -7.96 -16.03 6.29
CA LEU A 504 -7.06 -15.16 5.53
C LEU A 504 -6.20 -14.31 6.46
N THR A 505 -6.77 -13.80 7.57
CA THR A 505 -6.01 -13.06 8.58
C THR A 505 -4.94 -13.94 9.22
N ALA A 506 -5.28 -15.19 9.56
CA ALA A 506 -4.31 -16.16 10.07
C ALA A 506 -3.28 -16.60 9.02
N ALA A 507 -3.62 -16.59 7.73
CA ALA A 507 -2.70 -16.86 6.63
C ALA A 507 -1.73 -15.68 6.41
N ILE A 508 -2.23 -14.44 6.44
CA ILE A 508 -1.42 -13.22 6.36
C ILE A 508 -0.43 -13.17 7.52
N GLN A 509 -0.86 -13.39 8.75
CA GLN A 509 0.03 -13.43 9.91
C GLN A 509 1.11 -14.51 9.80
N ARG A 510 0.77 -15.69 9.25
CA ARG A 510 1.76 -16.75 8.97
C ARG A 510 2.73 -16.35 7.85
N HIS A 511 2.26 -15.66 6.82
CA HIS A 511 3.10 -15.15 5.75
C HIS A 511 3.99 -14.00 6.20
N GLU A 512 3.53 -13.11 7.06
CA GLU A 512 4.32 -12.04 7.68
C GLU A 512 5.39 -12.61 8.60
N ALA A 513 5.06 -13.62 9.41
CA ALA A 513 6.03 -14.33 10.24
C ALA A 513 7.09 -15.05 9.37
N ALA A 514 6.67 -15.73 8.31
CA ALA A 514 7.58 -16.40 7.39
C ALA A 514 8.42 -15.42 6.54
N ALA A 515 7.86 -14.27 6.15
CA ALA A 515 8.57 -13.21 5.43
C ALA A 515 9.60 -12.54 6.34
N SER A 516 9.23 -12.20 7.58
CA SER A 516 10.16 -11.67 8.58
C SER A 516 11.31 -12.66 8.87
N GLN A 517 11.02 -13.96 8.91
CA GLN A 517 12.04 -14.99 9.07
C GLN A 517 12.93 -15.13 7.82
N ARG A 518 12.37 -15.03 6.62
CA ARG A 518 13.12 -15.03 5.35
C ARG A 518 14.01 -13.81 5.19
N ASP A 519 13.54 -12.63 5.57
CA ASP A 519 14.31 -11.39 5.51
C ASP A 519 15.47 -11.42 6.51
N LEU A 520 15.27 -12.01 7.70
CA LEU A 520 16.35 -12.23 8.65
C LEU A 520 17.40 -13.24 8.13
N THR A 521 16.98 -14.30 7.44
CA THR A 521 17.93 -15.23 6.81
C THR A 521 18.62 -14.63 5.60
N ALA A 522 17.90 -13.92 4.73
CA ALA A 522 18.47 -13.27 3.56
C ALA A 522 19.43 -12.13 3.95
N SER A 523 19.13 -11.39 5.01
CA SER A 523 20.03 -10.38 5.57
C SER A 523 21.30 -11.00 6.16
N ARG A 524 21.18 -12.15 6.85
CA ARG A 524 22.36 -12.91 7.33
C ARG A 524 23.20 -13.46 6.19
N ASP A 525 22.57 -14.00 5.15
CA ASP A 525 23.26 -14.55 3.98
C ASP A 525 23.91 -13.45 3.14
N ALA A 526 23.26 -12.30 2.98
CA ALA A 526 23.82 -11.12 2.32
C ALA A 526 24.98 -10.51 3.12
N ALA A 527 24.90 -10.49 4.46
CA ALA A 527 26.01 -10.06 5.31
C ALA A 527 27.20 -11.03 5.23
N ALA A 528 26.95 -12.35 5.21
CA ALA A 528 27.97 -13.37 5.03
C ALA A 528 28.59 -13.34 3.62
N GLN A 529 27.80 -13.00 2.60
CA GLN A 529 28.29 -12.81 1.23
C GLN A 529 29.13 -11.54 1.12
N CYS A 530 28.68 -10.42 1.69
CA CYS A 530 29.44 -9.16 1.74
C CYS A 530 30.78 -9.32 2.47
N GLN A 531 30.82 -10.12 3.54
CA GLN A 531 32.07 -10.46 4.22
C GLN A 531 33.01 -11.31 3.35
N ARG A 532 32.47 -12.29 2.62
CA ARG A 532 33.26 -13.10 1.66
C ARG A 532 33.79 -12.26 0.51
N ASP A 533 32.98 -11.37 -0.05
CA ASP A 533 33.38 -10.50 -1.13
C ASP A 533 34.44 -9.49 -0.65
N ARG A 534 34.30 -8.93 0.55
CA ARG A 534 35.34 -8.08 1.17
C ARG A 534 36.65 -8.82 1.38
N ALA A 535 36.60 -10.08 1.85
CA ALA A 535 37.79 -10.91 2.01
C ALA A 535 38.45 -11.23 0.65
N ALA A 536 37.65 -11.53 -0.37
CA ALA A 536 38.12 -11.77 -1.73
C ALA A 536 38.76 -10.52 -2.35
N TRP A 537 38.14 -9.35 -2.18
CA TRP A 537 38.69 -8.07 -2.62
C TRP A 537 39.99 -7.71 -1.89
N ALA A 538 40.07 -7.96 -0.58
CA ALA A 538 41.30 -7.77 0.17
C ALA A 538 42.43 -8.67 -0.35
N ALA A 539 42.13 -9.95 -0.62
CA ALA A 539 43.10 -10.90 -1.19
C ALA A 539 43.54 -10.51 -2.62
N ALA A 540 42.61 -10.07 -3.46
CA ALA A 540 42.92 -9.59 -4.82
C ALA A 540 43.79 -8.33 -4.79
N ARG A 541 43.51 -7.41 -3.86
CA ARG A 541 44.33 -6.21 -3.67
C ARG A 541 45.74 -6.56 -3.23
N THR A 542 45.91 -7.47 -2.26
CA THR A 542 47.25 -7.90 -1.83
C THR A 542 48.01 -8.58 -2.97
N ALA A 543 47.34 -9.39 -3.78
CA ALA A 543 47.96 -10.02 -4.95
C ALA A 543 48.44 -8.98 -5.99
N LEU A 544 47.63 -7.95 -6.28
CA LEU A 544 48.02 -6.87 -7.18
C LEU A 544 49.17 -6.01 -6.63
N GLU A 545 49.19 -5.77 -5.32
CA GLU A 545 50.29 -5.07 -4.65
C GLU A 545 51.61 -5.87 -4.75
N GLU A 546 51.55 -7.20 -4.59
CA GLU A 546 52.68 -8.10 -4.82
C GLU A 546 53.14 -8.10 -6.28
N GLU A 547 52.23 -8.15 -7.25
CA GLU A 547 52.55 -8.07 -8.68
C GLU A 547 53.20 -6.75 -9.05
N LEU A 548 52.67 -5.62 -8.55
CA LEU A 548 53.27 -4.31 -8.73
C LEU A 548 54.67 -4.23 -8.13
N GLN A 549 54.89 -4.88 -6.99
CA GLN A 549 56.20 -4.93 -6.37
C GLN A 549 57.20 -5.73 -7.22
N VAL A 550 56.77 -6.89 -7.75
CA VAL A 550 57.59 -7.70 -8.68
C VAL A 550 57.90 -6.91 -9.97
N LEU A 551 56.94 -6.15 -10.49
CA LEU A 551 57.15 -5.29 -11.66
C LEU A 551 58.16 -4.17 -11.37
N LYS A 552 58.03 -3.49 -10.22
CA LYS A 552 58.99 -2.47 -9.79
C LYS A 552 60.40 -3.04 -9.69
N ASP A 553 60.55 -4.21 -9.09
CA ASP A 553 61.86 -4.85 -8.94
C ASP A 553 62.43 -5.33 -10.29
N THR A 554 61.55 -5.78 -11.20
CA THR A 554 61.95 -6.12 -12.58
C THR A 554 62.45 -4.87 -13.33
N ILE A 555 61.74 -3.74 -13.25
CA ILE A 555 62.15 -2.48 -13.87
C ILE A 555 63.47 -1.99 -13.29
N ARG A 556 63.65 -2.06 -11.96
CA ARG A 556 64.93 -1.73 -11.32
C ARG A 556 66.07 -2.58 -11.84
N HIS A 557 65.84 -3.88 -12.02
CA HIS A 557 66.83 -4.78 -12.58
C HIS A 557 67.16 -4.46 -14.04
N GLU A 558 66.15 -4.25 -14.89
CA GLU A 558 66.36 -3.86 -16.29
C GLU A 558 67.07 -2.50 -16.41
N CYS A 559 66.76 -1.54 -15.53
CA CYS A 559 67.48 -0.26 -15.45
C CYS A 559 68.95 -0.46 -15.04
N ALA A 560 69.21 -1.29 -14.03
CA ALA A 560 70.58 -1.61 -13.61
C ALA A 560 71.38 -2.31 -14.72
N GLU A 561 70.74 -3.24 -15.46
CA GLU A 561 71.35 -3.89 -16.62
C GLU A 561 71.65 -2.88 -17.74
N ARG A 562 70.71 -1.97 -18.05
CA ARG A 562 70.95 -0.93 -19.06
C ARG A 562 72.08 0.01 -18.67
N VAL A 563 72.16 0.42 -17.40
CA VAL A 563 73.27 1.25 -16.89
C VAL A 563 74.59 0.50 -17.06
N ALA A 564 74.66 -0.77 -16.64
CA ALA A 564 75.87 -1.58 -16.81
C ALA A 564 76.27 -1.78 -18.29
N LEU A 565 75.31 -1.92 -19.20
CA LEU A 565 75.58 -2.01 -20.64
C LEU A 565 76.07 -0.66 -21.22
N VAL A 566 75.54 0.46 -20.75
CA VAL A 566 76.03 1.80 -21.13
C VAL A 566 77.46 2.00 -20.64
N GLU A 567 77.76 1.64 -19.39
CA GLU A 567 79.13 1.67 -18.84
C GLU A 567 80.09 0.80 -19.66
N GLN A 568 79.66 -0.40 -20.09
CA GLN A 568 80.46 -1.26 -20.97
C GLN A 568 80.67 -0.64 -22.36
N LEU A 569 79.65 0.00 -22.95
CA LEU A 569 79.78 0.68 -24.24
C LEU A 569 80.71 1.89 -24.15
N ASP A 570 80.66 2.65 -23.07
CA ASP A 570 81.54 3.79 -22.86
C ASP A 570 82.99 3.32 -22.64
N ALA A 571 83.21 2.24 -21.88
CA ALA A 571 84.53 1.61 -21.76
C ALA A 571 85.08 1.13 -23.11
N LEU A 572 84.24 0.50 -23.96
CA LEU A 572 84.62 0.08 -25.31
C LEU A 572 84.89 1.26 -26.24
N LYS A 573 84.13 2.37 -26.13
CA LYS A 573 84.38 3.59 -26.89
C LYS A 573 85.69 4.24 -26.46
N GLU A 574 85.99 4.30 -25.17
CA GLU A 574 87.28 4.78 -24.68
C GLU A 574 88.43 3.89 -25.17
N GLU A 575 88.25 2.56 -25.19
CA GLU A 575 89.24 1.63 -25.74
C GLU A 575 89.41 1.80 -27.27
N ASN A 576 88.31 1.99 -28.01
CA ASN A 576 88.37 2.27 -29.46
C ASN A 576 88.95 3.66 -29.76
N MET A 577 88.71 4.68 -28.93
CA MET A 577 89.37 5.98 -29.04
C MET A 577 90.87 5.84 -28.78
N ARG A 578 91.26 4.99 -27.83
CA ARG A 578 92.68 4.65 -27.58
C ARG A 578 93.30 3.85 -28.72
N ARG A 579 92.56 2.99 -29.42
CA ARG A 579 93.04 2.21 -30.59
C ARG A 579 93.01 3.02 -31.90
N GLY A 580 91.99 3.83 -32.13
CA GLY A 580 91.81 4.67 -33.33
C GLY A 580 92.72 5.90 -33.38
N SER A 581 93.25 6.33 -32.23
CA SER A 581 94.30 7.36 -32.17
C SER A 581 95.70 6.84 -32.54
N ALA A 582 95.86 5.54 -32.81
CA ALA A 582 97.13 4.94 -33.22
C ALA A 582 97.25 4.66 -34.72
N ASP A 583 96.19 4.88 -35.54
CA ASP A 583 96.22 4.44 -36.95
C ASP A 583 95.37 5.31 -37.91
N SER A 584 95.47 6.64 -37.81
CA SER A 584 94.97 7.54 -38.88
C SER A 584 95.87 8.76 -39.10
N GLY A 585 97.10 8.47 -39.53
CA GLY A 585 97.85 9.38 -40.38
C GLY A 585 97.81 8.86 -41.81
N LEU A 586 97.19 9.61 -42.73
CA LEU A 586 97.78 10.07 -44.00
C LEU A 586 96.71 10.30 -45.09
N ASN A 587 96.55 11.58 -45.41
CA ASN A 587 96.38 12.21 -46.73
C ASN A 587 95.35 11.73 -47.76
N GLU A 588 94.48 12.71 -48.08
CA GLU A 588 94.23 13.33 -49.40
C GLU A 588 93.89 12.50 -50.65
N ASP A 589 92.79 12.97 -51.26
CA ASP A 589 92.55 13.19 -52.69
C ASP A 589 92.04 12.06 -53.61
N ARG A 590 90.87 12.38 -54.21
CA ARG A 590 90.57 12.39 -55.68
C ARG A 590 89.42 11.50 -56.17
N ALA A 591 88.38 12.20 -56.63
CA ALA A 591 87.48 11.98 -57.78
C ALA A 591 86.70 10.64 -57.98
N THR A 592 85.37 10.82 -58.12
CA THR A 592 84.34 10.03 -58.85
C THR A 592 84.73 9.62 -60.30
N PRO A 593 84.04 8.72 -61.08
CA PRO A 593 82.64 8.20 -60.97
C PRO A 593 82.36 6.72 -61.44
N HIS A 594 81.08 6.29 -61.30
CA HIS A 594 80.25 5.33 -62.09
C HIS A 594 80.56 3.82 -62.34
N HIS A 595 79.58 3.02 -61.89
CA HIS A 595 78.83 1.89 -62.52
C HIS A 595 79.41 0.45 -62.72
N GLU A 596 78.55 -0.49 -62.28
CA GLU A 596 78.31 -1.91 -62.66
C GLU A 596 79.06 -3.09 -61.97
N ASP A 597 78.24 -3.89 -61.27
CA ASP A 597 78.13 -5.35 -61.15
C ASP A 597 79.23 -6.26 -60.56
N VAL A 598 78.71 -7.35 -59.96
CA VAL A 598 79.33 -8.66 -59.61
C VAL A 598 79.67 -8.89 -58.12
N GLU A 599 78.75 -9.59 -57.45
CA GLU A 599 78.90 -10.86 -56.72
C GLU A 599 80.17 -11.20 -55.87
N VAL A 600 79.85 -11.63 -54.63
CA VAL A 600 80.50 -12.68 -53.80
C VAL A 600 81.58 -12.29 -52.76
N ALA A 601 81.09 -12.33 -51.51
CA ALA A 601 81.70 -12.88 -50.28
C ALA A 601 83.05 -12.37 -49.77
N GLU A 602 82.99 -11.59 -48.69
CA GLU A 602 83.94 -11.70 -47.58
C GLU A 602 83.23 -11.49 -46.24
N LYS A 603 83.24 -12.53 -45.41
CA LYS A 603 82.70 -12.58 -44.05
C LYS A 603 83.62 -11.81 -43.11
N GLY A 604 83.19 -10.62 -42.69
CA GLY A 604 83.78 -9.83 -41.59
C GLY A 604 82.90 -9.85 -40.34
N PRO A 605 83.45 -9.61 -39.13
CA PRO A 605 82.99 -10.18 -37.85
C PRO A 605 81.85 -9.38 -37.19
N VAL A 606 80.80 -9.04 -37.94
CA VAL A 606 79.59 -8.40 -37.39
C VAL A 606 78.55 -9.45 -36.96
N ASP A 607 78.63 -10.66 -37.50
CA ASP A 607 77.73 -11.77 -37.17
C ASP A 607 77.92 -12.32 -35.75
N ALA A 608 79.11 -12.22 -35.14
CA ALA A 608 79.32 -12.71 -33.77
C ALA A 608 78.59 -11.85 -32.72
N LEU A 609 78.47 -10.54 -32.96
CA LEU A 609 77.74 -9.60 -32.10
C LEU A 609 76.23 -9.73 -32.32
N ALA A 610 75.78 -9.90 -33.56
CA ALA A 610 74.38 -10.18 -33.88
C ALA A 610 73.91 -11.51 -33.28
N HIS A 611 74.71 -12.58 -33.39
CA HIS A 611 74.37 -13.89 -32.80
C HIS A 611 74.36 -13.87 -31.26
N MET A 612 75.23 -13.07 -30.61
CA MET A 612 75.17 -12.89 -29.15
C MET A 612 73.93 -12.10 -28.73
N PHE A 613 73.53 -11.09 -29.49
CA PHE A 613 72.33 -10.29 -29.22
C PHE A 613 71.06 -11.12 -29.40
N GLU A 614 70.97 -11.89 -30.49
CA GLU A 614 69.85 -12.79 -30.74
C GLU A 614 69.79 -13.95 -29.74
N SER A 615 70.94 -14.51 -29.34
CA SER A 615 70.99 -15.57 -28.32
C SER A 615 70.56 -15.06 -26.94
N LYS A 616 71.02 -13.87 -26.51
CA LYS A 616 70.62 -13.28 -25.22
C LYS A 616 69.15 -12.82 -25.21
N MET A 617 68.66 -12.27 -26.32
CA MET A 617 67.25 -11.91 -26.49
C MET A 617 66.34 -13.16 -26.52
N GLY A 618 66.77 -14.24 -27.16
CA GLY A 618 66.07 -15.53 -27.17
C GLY A 618 65.96 -16.13 -25.77
N VAL A 619 67.03 -16.09 -24.97
CA VAL A 619 67.03 -16.59 -23.58
C VAL A 619 66.18 -15.71 -22.65
N ALA A 620 66.21 -14.38 -22.83
CA ALA A 620 65.37 -13.45 -22.07
C ALA A 620 63.88 -13.63 -22.42
N SER A 621 63.55 -13.79 -23.69
CA SER A 621 62.19 -14.06 -24.18
C SER A 621 61.66 -15.41 -23.67
N ALA A 622 62.49 -16.46 -23.70
CA ALA A 622 62.13 -17.77 -23.17
C ALA A 622 61.89 -17.75 -21.64
N LYS A 623 62.72 -17.04 -20.88
CA LYS A 623 62.51 -16.85 -19.43
C LYS A 623 61.23 -16.06 -19.14
N LYS A 624 60.91 -15.04 -19.93
CA LYS A 624 59.67 -14.27 -19.81
C LYS A 624 58.44 -15.12 -20.11
N ALA A 625 58.47 -15.93 -21.17
CA ALA A 625 57.41 -16.88 -21.49
C ALA A 625 57.24 -17.97 -20.41
N GLN A 626 58.33 -18.46 -19.83
CA GLN A 626 58.28 -19.45 -18.75
C GLN A 626 57.72 -18.87 -17.45
N LYS A 627 58.02 -17.59 -17.14
CA LYS A 627 57.46 -16.88 -15.97
C LYS A 627 55.96 -16.62 -16.14
N LEU A 628 55.51 -16.21 -17.33
CA LEU A 628 54.08 -16.07 -17.67
C LEU A 628 53.30 -17.39 -17.53
N ARG A 629 53.87 -18.51 -18.02
CA ARG A 629 53.24 -19.84 -17.85
C ARG A 629 53.19 -20.30 -16.39
N ARG A 630 54.11 -19.86 -15.53
CA ARG A 630 54.05 -20.15 -14.09
C ARG A 630 53.00 -19.32 -13.36
N MET A 631 52.75 -18.08 -13.79
CA MET A 631 51.68 -17.25 -13.23
C MET A 631 50.29 -17.74 -13.64
N GLN A 632 50.09 -18.13 -14.90
CA GLN A 632 48.83 -18.71 -15.39
C GLN A 632 48.45 -20.06 -14.74
N ARG A 633 49.36 -20.73 -14.04
CA ARG A 633 49.07 -21.97 -13.29
C ARG A 633 48.72 -21.71 -11.81
N ARG A 634 48.80 -20.46 -11.33
CA ARG A 634 48.53 -20.08 -9.94
C ARG A 634 47.21 -19.31 -9.77
N THR A 635 46.70 -18.72 -10.84
CA THR A 635 45.29 -18.30 -11.01
C THR A 635 44.44 -19.50 -11.34
#